data_AF-A0A9P7SZW5-F1
#
_entry.id   AF-A0A9P7SZW5-F1
#
_cell.length_a   1.000
_cell.length_b   1.000
_cell.length_c   1.000
_cell.angle_alpha   90.00
_cell.angle_beta   90.00
_cell.angle_gamma   90.00
#
_symmetry.space_group_name_H-M   'P 1'
#
loop_
_entity.id
_entity.type
_entity.pdbx_description
1 polymer ?
#
loop_
_entity_poly.entity_id
_entity_poly.type
_entity_poly.pdbx_seq_one_letter_code
_entity_poly.pdbx_strand_id
1 'polypeptide(L)'
;MARRESLSEVRAANPDLGLSGNIISAAFNIPYSFTYRQGQDWNLRPRRGQSALFDSFAYLSSNATPWNHTVVAWTGEIETAHASSSDLPAEPSSHTIKNSTVGTSSINALSAPIPVDAKSRLPTPPPVDGLWLPKEEQQKLEHTLSHSKTIRTVPVWLSDEAEDSDEGIMLKDQSRWRRYAHHDLYTLFHYKQHEPADGRKERVQWADYYRMNQKFANKIIEIYKPGDIVIVHDFYLMLLPSMLRQRNPNISEFLRCLPRRKEVLEGVLGANLVGFQSYSYSRHFLSCCTRILGFPSDALGIDAYGARVQVGVFPIGIDATKVERHAWASSVDEKYKALKKLYAGKKIIVGRDRLDTVRGVAQKLQAFERFLELYPEWREKVVLIQVTSPTTVEADRDGDETKIATRVNELVMKINGEYGSLGFSPVQHYPQYLNQDEYFALLRAGDIGLITSVRDGMNTTSLEYVVCQKDGSGPLILSEFSGTAGSLSDAIHINPWDLSGIAEKINSALTMPDDERKRMQDRLYSHVTTHNVQTWINKFIRKVCSVLGESNTSNATPLLDRAVLLSNYRSAGKRLLMFDYDGTLTPIVREPSAAIPSNRIIQSLRRLAEDPKNSVWIISGRDQDFLKQHLGHITQLGFSAEHGSFMRDPGSEDWINLAEKFDMGWQAEVMDVFQKYTDKVS
;
A
#
# COMPACT_ATOMS: atom_id res chain seq x y z
N MET A 1 2.60 28.45 -16.92
CA MET A 1 1.50 27.99 -16.06
C MET A 1 0.68 26.97 -16.84
N ALA A 2 0.41 25.78 -16.28
CA ALA A 2 -0.56 24.88 -16.88
C ALA A 2 -1.99 25.43 -16.70
N ARG A 3 -2.88 25.20 -17.67
CA ARG A 3 -4.30 25.57 -17.57
C ARG A 3 -4.92 24.87 -16.35
N ARG A 4 -5.55 25.65 -15.46
CA ARG A 4 -6.20 25.13 -14.26
C ARG A 4 -7.45 24.36 -14.68
N GLU A 5 -7.37 23.04 -14.58
CA GLU A 5 -8.44 22.11 -14.92
C GLU A 5 -9.61 22.27 -13.93
N SER A 6 -10.79 22.54 -14.46
CA SER A 6 -12.02 22.77 -13.68
C SER A 6 -12.77 21.46 -13.39
N LEU A 7 -13.52 21.40 -12.29
CA LEU A 7 -14.35 20.22 -11.99
C LEU A 7 -15.38 19.95 -13.10
N SER A 8 -15.84 21.00 -13.77
CA SER A 8 -16.69 20.93 -14.97
C SER A 8 -16.00 20.27 -16.16
N GLU A 9 -14.71 20.53 -16.41
CA GLU A 9 -13.95 19.85 -17.46
C GLU A 9 -13.73 18.36 -17.10
N VAL A 10 -13.41 18.05 -15.84
CA VAL A 10 -13.25 16.66 -15.37
C VAL A 10 -14.56 15.87 -15.46
N ARG A 11 -15.69 16.47 -15.08
CA ARG A 11 -17.03 15.88 -15.23
C ARG A 11 -17.46 15.76 -16.69
N ALA A 12 -17.19 16.77 -17.53
CA ALA A 12 -17.51 16.71 -18.96
C ALA A 12 -16.69 15.64 -19.70
N ALA A 13 -15.46 15.36 -19.25
CA ALA A 13 -14.65 14.26 -19.76
C ALA A 13 -15.10 12.87 -19.25
N ASN A 14 -15.93 12.79 -18.20
CA ASN A 14 -16.39 11.55 -17.58
C ASN A 14 -17.85 11.69 -17.09
N PRO A 15 -18.83 11.94 -17.98
CA PRO A 15 -20.19 12.32 -17.58
C PRO A 15 -20.90 11.23 -16.76
N ASP A 16 -20.62 9.97 -17.06
CA ASP A 16 -21.30 8.80 -16.46
C ASP A 16 -20.82 8.44 -15.05
N LEU A 17 -19.80 9.13 -14.52
CA LEU A 17 -19.20 8.81 -13.22
C LEU A 17 -19.90 9.44 -12.01
N GLY A 18 -20.80 10.41 -12.20
CA GLY A 18 -21.50 11.06 -11.09
C GLY A 18 -20.59 11.71 -10.02
N LEU A 19 -19.34 12.05 -10.38
CA LEU A 19 -18.30 12.49 -9.45
C LEU A 19 -18.77 13.64 -8.55
N SER A 20 -18.70 13.47 -7.23
CA SER A 20 -19.12 14.46 -6.24
C SER A 20 -18.23 15.71 -6.23
N GLY A 21 -16.96 15.55 -6.61
CA GLY A 21 -15.91 16.56 -6.49
C GLY A 21 -15.13 16.49 -5.17
N ASN A 22 -15.41 15.52 -4.30
CA ASN A 22 -14.63 15.28 -3.09
C ASN A 22 -13.55 14.21 -3.33
N ILE A 23 -12.41 14.36 -2.65
CA ILE A 23 -11.38 13.32 -2.52
C ILE A 23 -11.15 13.04 -1.04
N ILE A 24 -11.21 11.77 -0.65
CA ILE A 24 -10.85 11.30 0.69
C ILE A 24 -9.51 10.55 0.61
N SER A 25 -8.46 11.05 1.25
CA SER A 25 -7.17 10.35 1.31
C SER A 25 -7.01 9.64 2.66
N ALA A 26 -6.94 8.32 2.65
CA ALA A 26 -6.71 7.49 3.83
C ALA A 26 -5.20 7.23 4.00
N ALA A 27 -4.61 7.75 5.08
CA ALA A 27 -3.18 7.62 5.37
C ALA A 27 -2.95 7.17 6.81
N PHE A 28 -1.86 6.46 7.09
CA PHE A 28 -1.69 5.91 8.43
C PHE A 28 -1.54 6.99 9.52
N ASN A 29 -0.74 8.03 9.30
CA ASN A 29 -0.55 9.10 10.26
C ASN A 29 -1.00 10.44 9.69
N ILE A 30 -1.61 11.25 10.56
CA ILE A 30 -1.82 12.67 10.32
C ILE A 30 -0.47 13.40 10.10
N PRO A 31 -0.48 14.61 9.48
CA PRO A 31 0.72 15.42 9.26
C PRO A 31 1.35 16.03 10.52
N TYR A 32 0.81 15.76 11.72
CA TYR A 32 1.32 16.29 13.00
C TYR A 32 1.66 15.18 14.00
N SER A 33 2.50 15.49 14.98
CA SER A 33 2.68 14.75 16.23
C SER A 33 2.18 15.61 17.38
N PHE A 34 1.57 14.99 18.39
CA PHE A 34 0.94 15.68 19.51
C PHE A 34 1.67 15.42 20.82
N THR A 35 1.85 16.48 21.59
CA THR A 35 2.11 16.36 23.02
C THR A 35 0.89 16.89 23.78
N TYR A 36 0.39 16.08 24.72
CA TYR A 36 -0.74 16.42 25.59
C TYR A 36 -0.28 16.72 27.02
N ARG A 37 -0.93 17.70 27.63
CA ARG A 37 -0.84 18.05 29.06
C ARG A 37 -2.24 18.32 29.56
N GLN A 38 -2.63 17.66 30.65
CA GLN A 38 -3.96 17.83 31.22
C GLN A 38 -4.19 19.31 31.59
N GLY A 39 -5.26 19.90 31.05
CA GLY A 39 -5.58 21.32 31.26
C GLY A 39 -4.76 22.33 30.44
N GLN A 40 -4.00 21.91 29.42
CA GLN A 40 -3.35 22.81 28.46
C GLN A 40 -3.74 22.48 27.01
N ASP A 41 -3.65 23.47 26.13
CA ASP A 41 -3.89 23.29 24.69
C ASP A 41 -2.89 22.32 24.04
N TRP A 42 -3.36 21.63 23.01
CA TRP A 42 -2.58 20.68 22.21
C TRP A 42 -1.34 21.32 21.57
N ASN A 43 -0.16 20.74 21.80
CA ASN A 43 1.06 21.15 21.10
C ASN A 43 1.19 20.39 19.77
N LEU A 44 0.96 21.09 18.66
CA LEU A 44 1.06 20.53 17.31
C LEU A 44 2.46 20.75 16.72
N ARG A 45 3.18 19.66 16.43
CA ARG A 45 4.47 19.71 15.73
C ARG A 45 4.37 18.98 14.37
N PRO A 46 4.95 19.50 13.27
CA PRO A 46 4.94 18.79 12.00
C PRO A 46 5.62 17.42 12.07
N ARG A 47 4.93 16.36 11.61
CA ARG A 47 5.44 14.99 11.63
C ARG A 47 6.54 14.82 10.58
N ARG A 48 7.67 14.25 11.00
CA ARG A 48 8.85 14.03 10.13
C ARG A 48 8.70 12.73 9.33
N GLY A 49 9.36 12.69 8.16
CA GLY A 49 9.63 11.44 7.43
C GLY A 49 8.65 11.05 6.32
N GLN A 50 7.57 11.79 6.08
CA GLN A 50 6.61 11.59 4.97
C GLN A 50 6.32 12.92 4.22
N SER A 51 7.34 13.78 4.05
CA SER A 51 7.20 15.13 3.48
C SER A 51 6.49 15.16 2.12
N ALA A 52 6.94 14.35 1.15
CA ALA A 52 6.34 14.30 -0.18
C ALA A 52 4.85 13.91 -0.17
N LEU A 53 4.44 13.00 0.72
CA LEU A 53 3.03 12.62 0.85
C LEU A 53 2.20 13.77 1.43
N PHE A 54 2.66 14.41 2.50
CA PHE A 54 1.96 15.55 3.10
C PHE A 54 1.95 16.79 2.19
N ASP A 55 2.98 17.00 1.36
CA ASP A 55 3.00 18.04 0.33
C ASP A 55 1.94 17.77 -0.76
N SER A 56 1.70 16.50 -1.10
CA SER A 56 0.60 16.13 -2.01
C SER A 56 -0.78 16.42 -1.40
N PHE A 57 -0.96 16.17 -0.10
CA PHE A 57 -2.20 16.46 0.62
C PHE A 57 -2.46 17.95 0.76
N ALA A 58 -1.41 18.73 1.07
CA ALA A 58 -1.48 20.19 1.11
C ALA A 58 -1.80 20.78 -0.28
N TYR A 59 -1.26 20.20 -1.35
CA TYR A 59 -1.63 20.60 -2.72
C TYR A 59 -3.09 20.28 -3.03
N LEU A 60 -3.57 19.06 -2.75
CA LEU A 60 -4.98 18.68 -2.96
C LEU A 60 -5.96 19.51 -2.14
N SER A 61 -5.64 19.81 -0.88
CA SER A 61 -6.43 20.69 0.00
C SER A 61 -6.31 22.18 -0.36
N SER A 62 -5.45 22.56 -1.30
CA SER A 62 -5.30 23.95 -1.73
C SER A 62 -6.26 24.31 -2.87
N ASN A 63 -6.56 25.60 -2.96
CA ASN A 63 -7.30 26.19 -4.09
C ASN A 63 -6.65 25.96 -5.46
N ALA A 64 -5.44 25.41 -5.56
CA ALA A 64 -4.82 25.10 -6.85
C ALA A 64 -5.53 23.96 -7.60
N THR A 65 -6.29 23.10 -6.90
CA THR A 65 -7.05 21.99 -7.49
C THR A 65 -8.56 22.27 -7.46
N PRO A 66 -9.37 21.57 -8.28
CA PRO A 66 -10.83 21.69 -8.27
C PRO A 66 -11.52 20.78 -7.24
N TRP A 67 -10.74 20.06 -6.40
CA TRP A 67 -11.25 19.01 -5.52
C TRP A 67 -11.42 19.48 -4.07
N ASN A 68 -12.49 19.02 -3.42
CA ASN A 68 -12.67 19.18 -1.98
C ASN A 68 -11.99 18.01 -1.25
N HIS A 69 -10.75 18.22 -0.78
CA HIS A 69 -9.91 17.18 -0.22
C HIS A 69 -10.01 17.07 1.31
N THR A 70 -10.23 15.85 1.81
CA THR A 70 -10.24 15.50 3.25
C THR A 70 -9.29 14.32 3.50
N VAL A 71 -8.46 14.38 4.54
CA VAL A 71 -7.58 13.27 4.96
C VAL A 71 -8.21 12.52 6.12
N VAL A 72 -8.26 11.18 6.07
CA VAL A 72 -8.59 10.31 7.20
C VAL A 72 -7.32 9.61 7.67
N ALA A 73 -6.90 9.85 8.90
CA ALA A 73 -5.64 9.30 9.41
C ALA A 73 -5.60 9.15 10.94
N TRP A 74 -4.81 8.20 11.46
CA TRP A 74 -4.63 8.05 12.90
C TRP A 74 -3.77 9.19 13.45
N THR A 75 -4.11 9.62 14.67
CA THR A 75 -3.39 10.66 15.44
C THR A 75 -1.89 10.39 15.57
N GLY A 76 -1.49 9.12 15.47
CA GLY A 76 -0.23 8.62 15.97
C GLY A 76 -0.24 8.54 17.50
N GLU A 77 0.90 8.16 18.06
CA GLU A 77 1.15 8.20 19.49
C GLU A 77 1.04 9.64 20.02
N ILE A 78 0.34 9.78 21.13
CA ILE A 78 0.23 11.03 21.89
C ILE A 78 1.22 10.96 23.04
N GLU A 79 2.19 11.87 23.03
CA GLU A 79 3.18 12.01 24.10
C GLU A 79 2.55 12.72 25.31
N THR A 80 2.60 12.10 26.49
CA THR A 80 2.36 12.83 27.74
C THR A 80 3.64 13.55 28.14
N ALA A 81 3.56 14.85 28.38
CA ALA A 81 4.68 15.53 29.02
C ALA A 81 4.64 15.22 30.52
N HIS A 82 5.52 14.34 30.99
CA HIS A 82 5.65 14.00 32.41
C HIS A 82 5.75 15.26 33.27
N ALA A 83 4.81 15.40 34.21
CA ALA A 83 5.04 16.21 35.40
C ALA A 83 6.18 15.58 36.21
N SER A 84 6.99 16.41 36.87
CA SER A 84 7.92 15.95 37.90
C SER A 84 7.14 15.19 38.97
N SER A 85 7.71 14.08 39.47
CA SER A 85 7.05 13.14 40.36
C SER A 85 6.75 13.71 41.76
N SER A 86 5.63 14.40 41.89
CA SER A 86 4.92 14.69 43.15
C SER A 86 3.44 14.91 42.84
N ASP A 87 2.58 14.50 43.77
CA ASP A 87 1.12 14.70 43.78
C ASP A 87 0.28 13.78 42.85
N LEU A 88 -0.02 12.58 43.36
CA LEU A 88 -1.12 11.72 42.91
C LEU A 88 -2.17 11.58 44.04
N PRO A 89 -3.44 11.99 43.83
CA PRO A 89 -4.58 11.54 44.61
C PRO A 89 -5.13 10.19 44.09
N ALA A 90 -5.83 9.44 44.95
CA ALA A 90 -6.19 8.03 44.73
C ALA A 90 -7.40 7.77 43.80
N GLU A 91 -7.45 6.54 43.26
CA GLU A 91 -8.55 6.01 42.43
C GLU A 91 -9.89 5.85 43.19
N PRO A 92 -11.03 6.05 42.51
CA PRO A 92 -12.33 5.51 42.92
C PRO A 92 -12.61 4.10 42.35
N SER A 93 -13.48 3.37 43.02
CA SER A 93 -13.67 1.93 42.89
C SER A 93 -14.52 1.42 41.72
N SER A 94 -14.15 0.22 41.26
CA SER A 94 -14.91 -0.80 40.51
C SER A 94 -16.43 -0.59 40.29
N HIS A 95 -16.84 -0.63 39.02
CA HIS A 95 -18.23 -0.93 38.63
C HIS A 95 -18.35 -2.09 37.62
N THR A 96 -19.50 -2.75 37.66
CA THR A 96 -19.70 -4.13 37.20
C THR A 96 -20.07 -4.23 35.72
N ILE A 97 -19.35 -5.05 34.95
CA ILE A 97 -19.61 -5.28 33.52
C ILE A 97 -20.96 -5.99 33.34
N LYS A 98 -21.87 -5.39 32.55
CA LYS A 98 -23.06 -6.06 32.01
C LYS A 98 -22.81 -6.50 30.58
N ASN A 99 -23.11 -7.77 30.28
CA ASN A 99 -23.10 -8.30 28.92
C ASN A 99 -24.18 -7.62 28.06
N SER A 100 -23.87 -7.21 26.84
CA SER A 100 -24.82 -7.28 25.73
C SER A 100 -24.11 -7.48 24.39
N THR A 101 -24.72 -8.30 23.54
CA THR A 101 -24.26 -8.63 22.19
C THR A 101 -24.90 -7.72 21.16
N VAL A 102 -24.12 -7.19 20.22
CA VAL A 102 -24.62 -6.70 18.92
C VAL A 102 -23.73 -7.26 17.82
N GLY A 103 -24.33 -8.06 16.93
CA GLY A 103 -23.67 -8.48 15.69
C GLY A 103 -23.95 -7.47 14.58
N THR A 104 -22.95 -7.15 13.76
CA THR A 104 -23.10 -6.32 12.56
C THR A 104 -23.00 -7.18 11.30
N SER A 105 -24.00 -7.06 10.43
CA SER A 105 -24.09 -7.78 9.16
C SER A 105 -23.43 -6.99 8.01
N SER A 106 -22.85 -7.71 7.05
CA SER A 106 -22.35 -7.17 5.77
C SER A 106 -23.50 -6.72 4.87
N ILE A 107 -23.29 -5.66 4.09
CA ILE A 107 -24.34 -5.03 3.26
C ILE A 107 -23.99 -5.05 1.75
N ASN A 108 -22.79 -5.47 1.32
CA ASN A 108 -22.44 -5.52 -0.10
C ASN A 108 -21.62 -6.76 -0.57
N ALA A 109 -21.79 -7.12 -1.85
CA ALA A 109 -21.39 -8.40 -2.44
C ALA A 109 -20.29 -8.31 -3.55
N LEU A 110 -19.51 -7.23 -3.64
CA LEU A 110 -18.48 -7.06 -4.71
C LEU A 110 -17.02 -7.24 -4.24
N SER A 111 -16.80 -8.01 -3.18
CA SER A 111 -15.47 -8.09 -2.54
C SER A 111 -15.32 -9.37 -1.75
N ALA A 112 -14.14 -9.98 -1.81
CA ALA A 112 -13.86 -11.21 -1.09
C ALA A 112 -14.01 -11.01 0.43
N PRO A 113 -14.70 -11.93 1.14
CA PRO A 113 -14.68 -11.91 2.60
C PRO A 113 -13.28 -12.26 3.09
N ILE A 114 -12.68 -11.38 3.90
CA ILE A 114 -11.39 -11.66 4.55
C ILE A 114 -11.62 -12.87 5.48
N PRO A 115 -10.93 -14.01 5.30
CA PRO A 115 -11.17 -15.21 6.07
C PRO A 115 -10.60 -15.09 7.50
N VAL A 116 -11.39 -14.45 8.36
CA VAL A 116 -11.31 -14.60 9.81
C VAL A 116 -12.31 -15.68 10.21
N ASP A 117 -11.86 -16.71 10.92
CA ASP A 117 -12.76 -17.77 11.40
C ASP A 117 -13.75 -17.14 12.40
N ALA A 118 -15.03 -17.10 12.01
CA ALA A 118 -16.11 -16.49 12.78
C ALA A 118 -16.36 -17.13 14.16
N LYS A 119 -15.71 -18.26 14.46
CA LYS A 119 -15.70 -18.88 15.79
C LYS A 119 -14.42 -18.62 16.60
N SER A 120 -13.38 -18.05 15.99
CA SER A 120 -12.14 -17.69 16.69
C SER A 120 -12.30 -16.31 17.33
N ARG A 121 -12.28 -16.26 18.67
CA ARG A 121 -12.11 -15.00 19.38
C ARG A 121 -10.67 -14.53 19.18
N LEU A 122 -10.49 -13.34 18.61
CA LEU A 122 -9.17 -12.71 18.53
C LEU A 122 -8.64 -12.52 19.96
N PRO A 123 -7.37 -12.85 20.24
CA PRO A 123 -6.81 -12.72 21.58
C PRO A 123 -6.85 -11.26 22.06
N THR A 124 -7.13 -11.06 23.34
CA THR A 124 -7.02 -9.75 24.00
C THR A 124 -5.59 -9.56 24.51
N PRO A 125 -4.91 -8.43 24.23
CA PRO A 125 -3.60 -8.13 24.78
C PRO A 125 -3.65 -7.96 26.32
N PRO A 126 -2.51 -8.11 27.02
CA PRO A 126 -2.43 -7.88 28.47
C PRO A 126 -2.70 -6.40 28.82
N PRO A 127 -3.19 -6.11 30.05
CA PRO A 127 -3.40 -4.75 30.49
C PRO A 127 -2.06 -4.00 30.65
N VAL A 128 -2.05 -2.75 30.19
CA VAL A 128 -0.94 -1.79 30.30
C VAL A 128 -1.54 -0.46 30.79
N ASP A 129 -0.78 0.35 31.52
CA ASP A 129 -1.19 1.71 31.88
C ASP A 129 -1.46 2.54 30.63
N GLY A 130 -2.57 3.30 30.63
CA GLY A 130 -3.06 4.01 29.45
C GLY A 130 -3.22 5.51 29.67
N LEU A 131 -3.21 6.26 28.57
CA LEU A 131 -3.57 7.68 28.57
C LEU A 131 -5.10 7.80 28.49
N TRP A 132 -5.74 8.29 29.55
CA TRP A 132 -7.14 8.73 29.50
C TRP A 132 -7.25 10.09 28.82
N LEU A 133 -8.14 10.22 27.85
CA LEU A 133 -8.40 11.46 27.13
C LEU A 133 -9.91 11.78 27.09
N PRO A 134 -10.36 12.84 27.81
CA PRO A 134 -11.78 13.23 27.85
C PRO A 134 -12.38 13.50 26.46
N LYS A 135 -13.68 13.29 26.30
CA LYS A 135 -14.38 13.49 25.01
C LYS A 135 -14.30 14.93 24.51
N GLU A 136 -14.33 15.91 25.43
CA GLU A 136 -14.14 17.33 25.11
C GLU A 136 -12.77 17.60 24.45
N GLU A 137 -11.71 16.94 24.91
CA GLU A 137 -10.36 17.13 24.35
C GLU A 137 -10.21 16.46 22.98
N GLN A 138 -10.87 15.31 22.77
CA GLN A 138 -10.99 14.70 21.45
C GLN A 138 -11.70 15.65 20.47
N GLN A 139 -12.84 16.24 20.89
CA GLN A 139 -13.63 17.17 20.07
C GLN A 139 -12.88 18.47 19.76
N LYS A 140 -12.14 19.05 20.73
CA LYS A 140 -11.26 20.21 20.50
C LYS A 140 -10.21 19.92 19.42
N LEU A 141 -9.60 18.73 19.47
CA LEU A 141 -8.60 18.31 18.49
C LEU A 141 -9.22 18.05 17.12
N GLU A 142 -10.36 17.34 17.06
CA GLU A 142 -11.14 17.10 15.84
C GLU A 142 -11.57 18.39 15.16
N HIS A 143 -12.05 19.37 15.94
CA HIS A 143 -12.40 20.70 15.45
C HIS A 143 -11.17 21.41 14.86
N THR A 144 -10.03 21.37 15.55
CA THR A 144 -8.77 21.98 15.10
C THR A 144 -8.26 21.35 13.80
N LEU A 145 -8.32 20.03 13.68
CA LEU A 145 -7.88 19.27 12.51
C LEU A 145 -8.81 19.44 11.30
N SER A 146 -10.12 19.47 11.53
CA SER A 146 -11.13 19.64 10.47
C SER A 146 -11.18 21.07 9.91
N HIS A 147 -10.79 22.08 10.70
CA HIS A 147 -10.67 23.49 10.27
C HIS A 147 -9.25 23.92 9.90
N SER A 148 -8.30 22.97 9.80
CA SER A 148 -6.93 23.28 9.37
C SER A 148 -6.90 23.86 7.96
N LYS A 149 -6.35 25.08 7.82
CA LYS A 149 -6.20 25.79 6.55
C LYS A 149 -5.23 25.12 5.55
N THR A 150 -4.47 24.11 5.99
CA THR A 150 -3.45 23.44 5.16
C THR A 150 -3.92 22.06 4.69
N ILE A 151 -4.42 21.23 5.61
CA ILE A 151 -4.87 19.87 5.33
C ILE A 151 -6.07 19.58 6.25
N ARG A 152 -7.28 19.62 5.70
CA ARG A 152 -8.50 19.21 6.40
C ARG A 152 -8.39 17.75 6.78
N THR A 153 -8.40 17.46 8.07
CA THR A 153 -8.12 16.13 8.60
C THR A 153 -9.24 15.65 9.53
N VAL A 154 -9.68 14.41 9.34
CA VAL A 154 -10.57 13.66 10.23
C VAL A 154 -9.71 12.62 10.93
N PRO A 155 -9.45 12.74 12.25
CA PRO A 155 -8.63 11.76 12.95
C PRO A 155 -9.37 10.43 13.11
N VAL A 156 -8.60 9.35 13.11
CA VAL A 156 -9.02 8.02 13.59
C VAL A 156 -8.38 7.82 14.96
N TRP A 157 -9.19 7.48 15.97
CA TRP A 157 -8.70 7.10 17.29
C TRP A 157 -8.59 5.58 17.40
N LEU A 158 -7.47 5.08 17.93
CA LEU A 158 -7.17 3.64 18.00
C LEU A 158 -7.05 3.16 19.47
N SER A 159 -8.15 2.60 19.95
CA SER A 159 -8.37 1.97 21.28
C SER A 159 -9.02 0.59 21.11
N ASP A 160 -9.11 -0.21 22.18
CA ASP A 160 -10.08 -1.32 22.19
C ASP A 160 -11.52 -0.80 22.36
N GLU A 161 -12.53 -1.58 21.92
CA GLU A 161 -13.94 -1.14 21.95
C GLU A 161 -14.50 -0.96 23.38
N ALA A 162 -13.95 -1.68 24.37
CA ALA A 162 -14.29 -1.50 25.78
C ALA A 162 -13.65 -0.26 26.41
N GLU A 163 -12.87 0.50 25.64
CA GLU A 163 -12.03 1.62 26.08
C GLU A 163 -12.41 2.95 25.40
N ASP A 164 -13.53 2.99 24.66
CA ASP A 164 -14.16 4.17 24.09
C ASP A 164 -15.54 4.32 24.73
N SER A 165 -15.78 5.44 25.41
CA SER A 165 -17.05 5.75 26.07
C SER A 165 -17.51 7.18 25.72
N ASP A 166 -18.75 7.51 26.10
CA ASP A 166 -19.28 8.86 25.92
C ASP A 166 -18.48 9.92 26.73
N GLU A 167 -17.79 9.52 27.79
CA GLU A 167 -16.99 10.40 28.66
C GLU A 167 -15.55 10.62 28.13
N GLY A 168 -14.99 9.65 27.39
CA GLY A 168 -13.61 9.72 26.91
C GLY A 168 -13.10 8.43 26.31
N ILE A 169 -11.80 8.40 26.00
CA ILE A 169 -11.12 7.26 25.41
C ILE A 169 -9.86 6.93 26.22
N MET A 170 -9.63 5.64 26.47
CA MET A 170 -8.39 5.15 27.07
C MET A 170 -7.46 4.65 25.95
N LEU A 171 -6.26 5.21 25.89
CA LEU A 171 -5.24 4.90 24.89
C LEU A 171 -4.11 4.09 25.53
N LYS A 172 -4.24 2.76 25.50
CA LYS A 172 -3.20 1.82 25.95
C LYS A 172 -2.33 1.36 24.80
N ASP A 173 -1.05 1.13 25.11
CA ASP A 173 -0.08 0.46 24.22
C ASP A 173 -0.12 0.96 22.76
N GLN A 174 -0.09 2.29 22.59
CA GLN A 174 -0.37 2.97 21.31
C GLN A 174 0.52 2.49 20.15
N SER A 175 1.73 1.99 20.44
CA SER A 175 2.65 1.45 19.41
C SER A 175 2.20 0.10 18.83
N ARG A 176 1.30 -0.64 19.50
CA ARG A 176 0.82 -1.97 19.04
C ARG A 176 0.28 -1.94 17.61
N TRP A 177 -0.44 -0.88 17.26
CA TRP A 177 -1.03 -0.66 15.95
C TRP A 177 0.02 -0.59 14.81
N ARG A 178 1.27 -0.24 15.13
CA ARG A 178 2.38 -0.27 14.16
C ARG A 178 3.02 -1.65 14.00
N ARG A 179 2.93 -2.53 15.00
CA ARG A 179 3.82 -3.70 15.15
C ARG A 179 3.79 -4.61 13.93
N TYR A 180 2.64 -5.13 13.53
CA TYR A 180 2.54 -6.00 12.34
C TYR A 180 3.07 -5.33 11.05
N ALA A 181 2.84 -4.03 10.93
CA ALA A 181 3.24 -3.26 9.75
C ALA A 181 4.76 -2.99 9.71
N HIS A 182 5.40 -2.72 10.84
CA HIS A 182 6.85 -2.56 10.93
C HIS A 182 7.59 -3.88 10.97
N HIS A 183 7.10 -4.83 11.77
CA HIS A 183 7.74 -6.11 11.99
C HIS A 183 7.60 -6.98 10.74
N ASP A 184 6.40 -7.24 10.22
CA ASP A 184 6.21 -8.23 9.15
C ASP A 184 6.11 -7.59 7.75
N LEU A 185 5.32 -6.53 7.56
CA LEU A 185 5.09 -5.93 6.23
C LEU A 185 6.36 -5.29 5.67
N TYR A 186 6.94 -4.39 6.46
CA TYR A 186 8.11 -3.62 6.07
C TYR A 186 9.31 -4.53 5.78
N THR A 187 9.58 -5.50 6.64
CA THR A 187 10.70 -6.44 6.47
C THR A 187 10.55 -7.28 5.21
N LEU A 188 9.36 -7.87 4.96
CA LEU A 188 9.10 -8.64 3.75
C LEU A 188 9.29 -7.79 2.48
N PHE A 189 8.77 -6.56 2.44
CA PHE A 189 8.90 -5.70 1.25
C PHE A 189 10.34 -5.31 0.96
N HIS A 190 11.17 -5.24 2.00
CA HIS A 190 12.59 -4.97 1.91
C HIS A 190 13.45 -6.25 1.89
N TYR A 191 12.86 -7.42 1.65
CA TYR A 191 13.52 -8.73 1.53
C TYR A 191 14.35 -9.15 2.76
N LYS A 192 13.97 -8.69 3.95
CA LYS A 192 14.45 -9.27 5.21
C LYS A 192 13.55 -10.45 5.58
N GLN A 193 14.16 -11.50 6.13
CA GLN A 193 13.45 -12.63 6.74
C GLN A 193 13.78 -12.63 8.23
N HIS A 194 12.76 -12.88 9.05
CA HIS A 194 12.91 -13.09 10.49
C HIS A 194 13.31 -14.52 10.79
N GLU A 195 13.91 -14.72 11.96
CA GLU A 195 14.07 -16.07 12.51
C GLU A 195 12.70 -16.74 12.75
N PRO A 196 12.60 -18.08 12.62
CA PRO A 196 11.33 -18.79 12.80
C PRO A 196 10.76 -18.62 14.23
N ALA A 197 9.69 -17.83 14.36
CA ALA A 197 8.96 -17.66 15.60
C ALA A 197 7.83 -18.69 15.78
N ASP A 198 7.34 -18.84 17.01
CA ASP A 198 6.24 -19.74 17.38
C ASP A 198 4.85 -19.32 16.84
N GLY A 199 4.78 -18.22 16.10
CA GLY A 199 3.55 -17.66 15.52
C GLY A 199 2.54 -17.09 16.52
N ARG A 200 2.81 -17.07 17.84
CA ARG A 200 1.87 -16.52 18.83
C ARG A 200 1.83 -15.00 18.80
N LYS A 201 3.00 -14.35 18.71
CA LYS A 201 3.11 -12.89 18.58
C LYS A 201 2.44 -12.37 17.29
N GLU A 202 2.71 -13.02 16.16
CA GLU A 202 2.16 -12.67 14.84
C GLU A 202 0.62 -12.62 14.85
N ARG A 203 -0.04 -13.62 15.45
CA ARG A 203 -1.51 -13.66 15.53
C ARG A 203 -2.13 -12.49 16.29
N VAL A 204 -1.47 -12.02 17.35
CA VAL A 204 -1.92 -10.84 18.12
C VAL A 204 -1.74 -9.58 17.28
N GLN A 205 -0.55 -9.41 16.69
CA GLN A 205 -0.23 -8.25 15.86
C GLN A 205 -1.13 -8.16 14.60
N TRP A 206 -1.48 -9.30 13.99
CA TRP A 206 -2.46 -9.36 12.89
C TRP A 206 -3.87 -8.95 13.34
N ALA A 207 -4.29 -9.33 14.56
CA ALA A 207 -5.57 -8.92 15.12
C ALA A 207 -5.65 -7.39 15.29
N ASP A 208 -4.58 -6.77 15.82
CA ASP A 208 -4.47 -5.32 15.93
C ASP A 208 -4.49 -4.64 14.55
N TYR A 209 -3.75 -5.19 13.57
CA TYR A 209 -3.73 -4.68 12.19
C TYR A 209 -5.11 -4.73 11.52
N TYR A 210 -5.86 -5.82 11.72
CA TYR A 210 -7.23 -5.96 11.23
C TYR A 210 -8.18 -4.97 11.90
N ARG A 211 -8.17 -4.86 13.24
CA ARG A 211 -8.99 -3.91 14.00
C ARG A 211 -8.72 -2.46 13.59
N MET A 212 -7.45 -2.12 13.38
CA MET A 212 -7.04 -0.80 12.87
C MET A 212 -7.65 -0.51 11.49
N ASN A 213 -7.49 -1.42 10.51
CA ASN A 213 -8.09 -1.26 9.18
C ASN A 213 -9.62 -1.14 9.26
N GLN A 214 -10.27 -1.89 10.16
CA GLN A 214 -11.72 -1.82 10.38
C GLN A 214 -12.17 -0.46 10.95
N LYS A 215 -11.43 0.13 11.91
CA LYS A 215 -11.72 1.48 12.43
C LYS A 215 -11.56 2.56 11.36
N PHE A 216 -10.55 2.46 10.49
CA PHE A 216 -10.43 3.32 9.30
C PHE A 216 -11.63 3.15 8.35
N ALA A 217 -12.05 1.91 8.08
CA ALA A 217 -13.20 1.63 7.21
C ALA A 217 -14.51 2.19 7.78
N ASN A 218 -14.72 2.13 9.10
CA ASN A 218 -15.85 2.78 9.76
C ASN A 218 -15.82 4.30 9.52
N LYS A 219 -14.68 4.95 9.82
CA LYS A 219 -14.55 6.41 9.77
C LYS A 219 -14.70 7.00 8.36
N ILE A 220 -14.25 6.29 7.33
CA ILE A 220 -14.43 6.70 5.93
C ILE A 220 -15.91 6.61 5.53
N ILE A 221 -16.63 5.56 5.94
CA ILE A 221 -18.06 5.39 5.61
C ILE A 221 -18.93 6.45 6.27
N GLU A 222 -18.59 6.89 7.49
CA GLU A 222 -19.31 7.98 8.18
C GLU A 222 -19.31 9.29 7.39
N ILE A 223 -18.27 9.56 6.58
CA ILE A 223 -18.10 10.82 5.84
C ILE A 223 -18.33 10.69 4.33
N TYR A 224 -18.28 9.47 3.79
CA TYR A 224 -18.36 9.18 2.36
C TYR A 224 -19.72 9.56 1.77
N LYS A 225 -19.69 10.15 0.58
CA LYS A 225 -20.88 10.41 -0.26
C LYS A 225 -20.73 9.71 -1.61
N PRO A 226 -21.84 9.25 -2.22
CA PRO A 226 -21.80 8.68 -3.57
C PRO A 226 -21.08 9.61 -4.56
N GLY A 227 -20.10 9.06 -5.27
CA GLY A 227 -19.26 9.80 -6.23
C GLY A 227 -18.01 10.44 -5.64
N ASP A 228 -17.72 10.27 -4.35
CA ASP A 228 -16.41 10.62 -3.76
C ASP A 228 -15.33 9.66 -4.27
N ILE A 229 -14.14 10.20 -4.59
CA ILE A 229 -12.96 9.37 -4.87
C ILE A 229 -12.22 9.13 -3.55
N VAL A 230 -11.89 7.88 -3.23
CA VAL A 230 -11.08 7.56 -2.06
C VAL A 230 -9.70 7.03 -2.49
N ILE A 231 -8.64 7.46 -1.80
CA ILE A 231 -7.25 7.10 -2.13
C ILE A 231 -6.59 6.57 -0.87
N VAL A 232 -6.14 5.31 -0.90
CA VAL A 232 -5.48 4.65 0.24
C VAL A 232 -3.96 4.69 0.06
N HIS A 233 -3.27 5.06 1.14
CA HIS A 233 -1.83 5.25 1.13
C HIS A 233 -1.10 4.28 2.06
N ASP A 234 -0.07 3.65 1.49
CA ASP A 234 1.00 2.94 2.19
C ASP A 234 0.58 1.63 2.90
N PHE A 235 1.55 0.91 3.46
CA PHE A 235 1.38 -0.48 3.87
C PHE A 235 0.57 -0.75 5.15
N TYR A 236 0.13 0.28 5.85
CA TYR A 236 -0.68 0.08 7.06
C TYR A 236 -2.15 -0.22 6.75
N LEU A 237 -2.67 0.24 5.60
CA LEU A 237 -4.10 0.26 5.30
C LEU A 237 -4.48 -0.73 4.19
N MET A 238 -3.82 -1.88 4.14
CA MET A 238 -3.90 -2.79 2.99
C MET A 238 -5.14 -3.67 2.94
N LEU A 239 -5.88 -3.78 4.05
CA LEU A 239 -7.18 -4.46 4.10
C LEU A 239 -8.34 -3.49 3.83
N LEU A 240 -8.09 -2.19 4.02
CA LEU A 240 -9.05 -1.10 3.89
C LEU A 240 -9.84 -1.12 2.57
N PRO A 241 -9.25 -1.37 1.38
CA PRO A 241 -9.98 -1.32 0.12
C PRO A 241 -11.08 -2.39 0.03
N SER A 242 -10.75 -3.64 0.39
CA SER A 242 -11.75 -4.70 0.46
C SER A 242 -12.78 -4.46 1.57
N MET A 243 -12.39 -3.94 2.74
CA MET A 243 -13.33 -3.63 3.81
C MET A 243 -14.36 -2.56 3.42
N LEU A 244 -13.97 -1.60 2.58
CA LEU A 244 -14.85 -0.55 2.11
C LEU A 244 -15.72 -1.02 0.94
N ARG A 245 -15.15 -1.78 -0.01
CA ARG A 245 -15.95 -2.44 -1.06
C ARG A 245 -16.95 -3.46 -0.49
N GLN A 246 -16.67 -4.13 0.64
CA GLN A 246 -17.63 -5.02 1.35
C GLN A 246 -18.85 -4.29 1.93
N ARG A 247 -18.80 -2.96 2.02
CA ARG A 247 -19.85 -2.15 2.66
C ARG A 247 -20.53 -1.19 1.69
N ASN A 248 -19.85 -0.80 0.60
CA ASN A 248 -20.44 0.00 -0.47
C ASN A 248 -19.81 -0.38 -1.83
N PRO A 249 -20.60 -0.81 -2.84
CA PRO A 249 -20.08 -1.27 -4.12
C PRO A 249 -19.42 -0.16 -4.95
N ASN A 250 -19.78 1.10 -4.69
CA ASN A 250 -19.34 2.25 -5.48
C ASN A 250 -18.02 2.86 -4.97
N ILE A 251 -17.38 2.24 -3.96
CA ILE A 251 -16.11 2.71 -3.38
C ILE A 251 -14.90 2.01 -4.04
N SER A 252 -13.83 2.77 -4.28
CA SER A 252 -12.74 2.46 -5.22
C SER A 252 -11.33 2.75 -4.66
N GLU A 253 -10.57 1.76 -4.14
CA GLU A 253 -9.44 2.01 -3.19
C GLU A 253 -8.18 1.08 -3.31
N PHE A 254 -7.04 1.26 -2.60
CA PHE A 254 -5.70 0.76 -3.06
C PHE A 254 -4.76 -0.01 -2.03
N LEU A 255 -3.93 -0.97 -2.55
CA LEU A 255 -2.54 -1.41 -2.14
C LEU A 255 -2.19 -2.69 -1.25
N ARG A 256 -1.23 -3.51 -1.77
CA ARG A 256 -0.32 -4.70 -1.36
C ARG A 256 -0.38 -5.50 -0.02
N CYS A 257 0.65 -6.28 0.44
CA CYS A 257 0.72 -7.79 0.57
C CYS A 257 1.41 -8.33 1.88
N LEU A 258 1.12 -9.53 2.44
CA LEU A 258 1.95 -10.16 3.54
C LEU A 258 1.88 -11.73 3.68
N PRO A 259 2.12 -12.47 4.81
CA PRO A 259 2.16 -13.95 4.79
C PRO A 259 0.76 -14.58 4.92
N ARG A 260 -0.20 -13.85 5.51
CA ARG A 260 -1.64 -13.86 5.18
C ARG A 260 -1.83 -13.41 3.72
N ARG A 261 -1.14 -14.12 2.83
CA ARG A 261 -0.80 -13.66 1.48
C ARG A 261 -2.00 -13.60 0.57
N LYS A 262 -3.02 -14.41 0.86
CA LYS A 262 -4.28 -14.34 0.15
C LYS A 262 -5.05 -13.14 0.64
N GLU A 263 -5.36 -13.13 1.92
CA GLU A 263 -6.17 -12.12 2.61
C GLU A 263 -5.70 -10.70 2.32
N VAL A 264 -4.38 -10.49 2.36
CA VAL A 264 -3.80 -9.17 2.08
C VAL A 264 -3.82 -8.87 0.58
N LEU A 265 -3.48 -9.82 -0.33
CA LEU A 265 -3.61 -9.60 -1.80
C LEU A 265 -5.08 -9.36 -2.24
N GLU A 266 -6.02 -10.08 -1.64
CA GLU A 266 -7.47 -9.95 -1.86
C GLU A 266 -7.96 -8.60 -1.33
N GLY A 267 -7.40 -8.13 -0.20
CA GLY A 267 -7.50 -6.75 0.30
C GLY A 267 -7.22 -5.71 -0.78
N VAL A 268 -6.08 -5.85 -1.47
CA VAL A 268 -5.68 -4.98 -2.61
C VAL A 268 -6.65 -5.03 -3.78
N LEU A 269 -7.17 -6.22 -4.09
CA LEU A 269 -8.04 -6.43 -5.26
C LEU A 269 -9.47 -5.90 -5.01
N GLY A 270 -9.74 -5.34 -3.82
CA GLY A 270 -10.80 -4.35 -3.59
C GLY A 270 -10.61 -3.02 -4.35
N ALA A 271 -9.59 -2.92 -5.22
CA ALA A 271 -9.27 -1.75 -6.03
C ALA A 271 -9.93 -1.69 -7.40
N ASN A 272 -9.90 -0.49 -8.00
CA ASN A 272 -10.09 -0.29 -9.44
C ASN A 272 -8.74 -0.08 -10.14
N LEU A 273 -7.80 0.62 -9.50
CA LEU A 273 -6.43 0.84 -9.94
C LEU A 273 -5.46 0.50 -8.79
N VAL A 274 -4.21 0.12 -9.05
CA VAL A 274 -3.16 -0.01 -8.03
C VAL A 274 -1.91 0.74 -8.47
N GLY A 275 -1.47 1.71 -7.67
CA GLY A 275 -0.33 2.59 -7.98
C GLY A 275 0.99 2.12 -7.35
N PHE A 276 2.09 2.26 -8.09
CA PHE A 276 3.42 1.78 -7.71
C PHE A 276 4.50 2.83 -7.92
N GLN A 277 5.52 2.85 -7.05
CA GLN A 277 6.68 3.73 -7.23
C GLN A 277 7.59 3.30 -8.41
N SER A 278 7.65 2.01 -8.73
CA SER A 278 8.52 1.47 -9.78
C SER A 278 7.86 0.34 -10.58
N TYR A 279 8.40 0.09 -11.78
CA TYR A 279 7.93 -0.98 -12.67
C TYR A 279 8.27 -2.40 -12.16
N SER A 280 9.38 -2.57 -11.42
CA SER A 280 9.68 -3.86 -10.79
C SER A 280 8.65 -4.21 -9.71
N TYR A 281 8.16 -3.23 -8.96
CA TYR A 281 7.15 -3.43 -7.93
C TYR A 281 5.77 -3.80 -8.49
N SER A 282 5.35 -3.21 -9.61
CA SER A 282 4.08 -3.59 -10.28
C SER A 282 4.17 -4.98 -10.89
N ARG A 283 5.27 -5.34 -11.58
CA ARG A 283 5.50 -6.71 -12.09
C ARG A 283 5.49 -7.76 -10.98
N HIS A 284 6.11 -7.49 -9.84
CA HIS A 284 6.06 -8.39 -8.69
C HIS A 284 4.64 -8.58 -8.16
N PHE A 285 3.82 -7.52 -8.13
CA PHE A 285 2.42 -7.63 -7.71
C PHE A 285 1.57 -8.46 -8.68
N LEU A 286 1.63 -8.17 -9.98
CA LEU A 286 0.94 -8.95 -11.02
C LEU A 286 1.30 -10.44 -10.92
N SER A 287 2.60 -10.76 -10.83
CA SER A 287 3.08 -12.13 -10.64
C SER A 287 2.63 -12.77 -9.31
N CYS A 288 2.47 -11.99 -8.24
CA CYS A 288 1.93 -12.49 -6.97
C CYS A 288 0.44 -12.83 -7.08
N CYS A 289 -0.38 -11.96 -7.67
CA CYS A 289 -1.80 -12.22 -7.91
C CYS A 289 -1.98 -13.52 -8.71
N THR A 290 -1.28 -13.67 -9.84
CA THR A 290 -1.41 -14.89 -10.66
C THR A 290 -0.87 -16.15 -9.97
N ARG A 291 0.26 -16.09 -9.26
CA ARG A 291 0.84 -17.29 -8.62
C ARG A 291 0.19 -17.69 -7.29
N ILE A 292 -0.37 -16.75 -6.53
CA ILE A 292 -0.88 -16.97 -5.16
C ILE A 292 -2.41 -17.09 -5.14
N LEU A 293 -3.11 -16.29 -5.95
CA LEU A 293 -4.57 -16.29 -6.04
C LEU A 293 -5.09 -17.05 -7.26
N GLY A 294 -4.28 -17.21 -8.31
CA GLY A 294 -4.70 -17.85 -9.56
C GLY A 294 -5.42 -16.92 -10.54
N PHE A 295 -5.49 -15.62 -10.26
CA PHE A 295 -6.13 -14.66 -11.15
C PHE A 295 -5.26 -14.36 -12.39
N PRO A 296 -5.84 -14.36 -13.60
CA PRO A 296 -5.13 -13.95 -14.81
C PRO A 296 -4.71 -12.48 -14.68
N SER A 297 -3.52 -12.18 -15.18
CA SER A 297 -3.00 -10.81 -15.24
C SER A 297 -2.21 -10.57 -16.52
N ASP A 298 -2.16 -9.32 -16.94
CA ASP A 298 -1.36 -8.85 -18.07
C ASP A 298 -0.53 -7.62 -17.67
N ALA A 299 0.00 -6.88 -18.64
CA ALA A 299 0.82 -5.70 -18.38
C ALA A 299 0.04 -4.50 -17.79
N LEU A 300 -1.30 -4.50 -17.88
CA LEU A 300 -2.16 -3.38 -17.52
C LEU A 300 -3.03 -3.65 -16.28
N GLY A 301 -3.25 -4.91 -15.90
CA GLY A 301 -4.08 -5.24 -14.74
C GLY A 301 -4.23 -6.72 -14.41
N ILE A 302 -5.11 -7.00 -13.45
CA ILE A 302 -5.54 -8.33 -13.00
C ILE A 302 -7.06 -8.41 -13.18
N ASP A 303 -7.56 -9.51 -13.75
CA ASP A 303 -9.00 -9.78 -13.77
C ASP A 303 -9.34 -10.64 -12.55
N ALA A 304 -10.04 -10.05 -11.58
CA ALA A 304 -10.35 -10.66 -10.29
C ALA A 304 -11.81 -10.41 -9.94
N TYR A 305 -12.51 -11.45 -9.47
CA TYR A 305 -13.90 -11.33 -8.99
C TYR A 305 -14.91 -10.77 -10.01
N GLY A 306 -14.68 -11.00 -11.31
CA GLY A 306 -15.53 -10.46 -12.39
C GLY A 306 -15.31 -8.98 -12.69
N ALA A 307 -14.32 -8.35 -12.05
CA ALA A 307 -13.91 -6.96 -12.31
C ALA A 307 -12.42 -6.90 -12.70
N ARG A 308 -12.04 -5.85 -13.42
CA ARG A 308 -10.64 -5.64 -13.80
C ARG A 308 -9.99 -4.58 -12.91
N VAL A 309 -8.91 -4.99 -12.25
CA VAL A 309 -8.08 -4.13 -11.39
C VAL A 309 -6.87 -3.67 -12.20
N GLN A 310 -6.85 -2.41 -12.64
CA GLN A 310 -5.73 -1.86 -13.39
C GLN A 310 -4.50 -1.65 -12.49
N VAL A 311 -3.30 -1.62 -13.07
CA VAL A 311 -2.03 -1.43 -12.38
C VAL A 311 -1.22 -0.36 -13.10
N GLY A 312 -0.65 0.60 -12.35
CA GLY A 312 0.11 1.70 -12.92
C GLY A 312 1.33 2.12 -12.09
N VAL A 313 2.29 2.79 -12.74
CA VAL A 313 3.53 3.27 -12.12
C VAL A 313 3.49 4.80 -12.05
N PHE A 314 3.57 5.32 -10.82
CA PHE A 314 3.49 6.73 -10.46
C PHE A 314 4.57 7.02 -9.40
N PRO A 315 5.83 7.28 -9.83
CA PRO A 315 6.90 7.66 -8.92
C PRO A 315 6.58 9.01 -8.26
N ILE A 316 6.60 9.09 -6.93
CA ILE A 316 6.27 10.31 -6.19
C ILE A 316 7.42 11.32 -6.26
N GLY A 317 7.10 12.54 -6.71
CA GLY A 317 8.01 13.68 -6.69
C GLY A 317 7.98 14.45 -5.37
N ILE A 318 8.87 15.44 -5.25
CA ILE A 318 8.87 16.44 -4.15
C ILE A 318 8.21 17.75 -4.62
N ASP A 319 7.87 18.64 -3.68
CA ASP A 319 7.58 20.04 -4.00
C ASP A 319 8.90 20.81 -4.21
N ALA A 320 9.44 20.73 -5.43
CA ALA A 320 10.72 21.34 -5.79
C ALA A 320 10.74 22.86 -5.52
N THR A 321 9.64 23.56 -5.80
CA THR A 321 9.50 25.02 -5.55
C THR A 321 9.59 25.35 -4.07
N LYS A 322 8.95 24.53 -3.21
CA LYS A 322 9.03 24.68 -1.75
C LYS A 322 10.43 24.38 -1.23
N VAL A 323 11.10 23.36 -1.76
CA VAL A 323 12.49 23.03 -1.40
C VAL A 323 13.45 24.16 -1.78
N GLU A 324 13.36 24.67 -3.01
CA GLU A 324 14.19 25.79 -3.48
C GLU A 324 13.96 27.06 -2.63
N ARG A 325 12.70 27.40 -2.32
CA ARG A 325 12.40 28.55 -1.47
C ARG A 325 13.02 28.44 -0.06
N HIS A 326 13.04 27.25 0.53
CA HIS A 326 13.68 27.05 1.84
C HIS A 326 15.20 27.03 1.74
N ALA A 327 15.77 26.35 0.74
CA ALA A 327 17.21 26.19 0.62
C ALA A 327 17.96 27.51 0.32
N TRP A 328 17.32 28.48 -0.34
CA TRP A 328 17.86 29.82 -0.56
C TRP A 328 17.29 30.89 0.41
N ALA A 329 16.68 30.50 1.53
CA ALA A 329 16.33 31.44 2.60
C ALA A 329 17.58 32.03 3.26
N SER A 330 17.50 33.26 3.77
CA SER A 330 18.65 33.99 4.35
C SER A 330 19.30 33.26 5.53
N SER A 331 18.50 32.68 6.43
CA SER A 331 18.97 31.88 7.57
C SER A 331 19.72 30.61 7.13
N VAL A 332 19.37 30.04 5.98
CA VAL A 332 20.08 28.89 5.38
C VAL A 332 21.38 29.34 4.73
N ASP A 333 21.41 30.52 4.11
CA ASP A 333 22.60 31.05 3.46
C ASP A 333 23.73 31.39 4.46
N GLU A 334 23.38 31.90 5.65
CA GLU A 334 24.33 32.08 6.76
C GLU A 334 24.96 30.74 7.20
N LYS A 335 24.13 29.71 7.41
CA LYS A 335 24.61 28.36 7.78
C LYS A 335 25.43 27.70 6.67
N TYR A 336 25.03 27.88 5.41
CA TYR A 336 25.77 27.41 4.23
C TYR A 336 27.17 28.04 4.15
N LYS A 337 27.26 29.38 4.30
CA LYS A 337 28.54 30.11 4.36
C LYS A 337 29.41 29.64 5.53
N ALA A 338 28.82 29.41 6.71
CA ALA A 338 29.54 28.87 7.86
C ALA A 338 30.11 27.46 7.58
N LEU A 339 29.34 26.56 6.95
CA LEU A 339 29.80 25.23 6.56
C LEU A 339 30.93 25.28 5.51
N LYS A 340 30.80 26.10 4.46
CA LYS A 340 31.88 26.25 3.46
C LYS A 340 33.15 26.90 4.04
N LYS A 341 33.04 27.74 5.08
CA LYS A 341 34.19 28.27 5.83
C LYS A 341 34.83 27.20 6.72
N LEU A 342 34.02 26.40 7.43
CA LEU A 342 34.50 25.33 8.31
C LEU A 342 35.27 24.24 7.55
N TYR A 343 34.78 23.87 6.38
CA TYR A 343 35.41 22.86 5.50
C TYR A 343 36.13 23.50 4.30
N ALA A 344 36.71 24.69 4.48
CA ALA A 344 37.48 25.36 3.43
C ALA A 344 38.64 24.47 2.95
N GLY A 345 38.80 24.36 1.63
CA GLY A 345 39.81 23.48 1.00
C GLY A 345 39.51 21.98 1.05
N LYS A 346 38.38 21.57 1.64
CA LYS A 346 37.93 20.16 1.71
C LYS A 346 36.68 19.94 0.86
N LYS A 347 36.48 18.69 0.42
CA LYS A 347 35.32 18.21 -0.33
C LYS A 347 34.34 17.51 0.61
N ILE A 348 33.06 17.88 0.54
CA ILE A 348 32.01 17.38 1.43
C ILE A 348 31.17 16.33 0.70
N ILE A 349 31.21 15.09 1.17
CA ILE A 349 30.24 14.05 0.78
C ILE A 349 29.09 14.06 1.79
N VAL A 350 27.85 14.15 1.34
CA VAL A 350 26.66 14.21 2.21
C VAL A 350 25.86 12.92 2.11
N GLY A 351 25.55 12.35 3.27
CA GLY A 351 24.58 11.27 3.42
C GLY A 351 23.54 11.62 4.48
N ARG A 352 22.26 11.41 4.18
CA ARG A 352 21.18 11.50 5.16
C ARG A 352 20.24 10.32 4.99
N ASP A 353 20.11 9.53 6.05
CA ASP A 353 19.36 8.29 6.04
C ASP A 353 18.63 8.09 7.38
N ARG A 354 17.67 7.16 7.41
CA ARG A 354 17.23 6.55 8.68
C ARG A 354 18.22 5.45 9.06
N LEU A 355 18.40 5.22 10.36
CA LEU A 355 19.28 4.16 10.85
C LEU A 355 18.58 2.80 10.72
N ASP A 356 18.73 2.17 9.54
CA ASP A 356 18.05 0.93 9.16
C ASP A 356 18.91 0.15 8.16
N THR A 357 18.92 -1.18 8.26
CA THR A 357 19.61 -2.10 7.34
C THR A 357 19.25 -1.90 5.88
N VAL A 358 18.04 -1.42 5.55
CA VAL A 358 17.65 -1.16 4.13
C VAL A 358 18.31 0.09 3.56
N ARG A 359 18.77 1.01 4.42
CA ARG A 359 19.28 2.33 4.02
C ARG A 359 20.76 2.33 3.68
N GLY A 360 21.48 1.25 4.00
CA GLY A 360 22.84 1.02 3.53
C GLY A 360 23.90 1.94 4.13
N VAL A 361 23.68 2.44 5.36
CA VAL A 361 24.63 3.34 6.05
C VAL A 361 25.96 2.64 6.33
N ALA A 362 25.94 1.37 6.73
CA ALA A 362 27.14 0.56 6.94
C ALA A 362 27.93 0.39 5.63
N GLN A 363 27.26 0.02 4.54
CA GLN A 363 27.84 -0.08 3.19
C GLN A 363 28.48 1.24 2.75
N LYS A 364 27.86 2.39 3.07
CA LYS A 364 28.42 3.72 2.78
C LYS A 364 29.74 3.97 3.49
N LEU A 365 29.79 3.66 4.79
CA LEU A 365 30.99 3.82 5.60
C LEU A 365 32.10 2.87 5.14
N GLN A 366 31.78 1.61 4.87
CA GLN A 366 32.75 0.63 4.34
C GLN A 366 33.26 1.00 2.94
N ALA A 367 32.43 1.57 2.08
CA ALA A 367 32.85 2.08 0.78
C ALA A 367 33.71 3.36 0.89
N PHE A 368 33.42 4.24 1.86
CA PHE A 368 34.22 5.42 2.13
C PHE A 368 35.59 5.06 2.74
N GLU A 369 35.62 4.07 3.63
CA GLU A 369 36.85 3.42 4.11
C GLU A 369 37.67 2.88 2.93
N ARG A 370 37.05 2.07 2.08
CA ARG A 370 37.69 1.50 0.87
C ARG A 370 38.19 2.58 -0.11
N PHE A 371 37.51 3.72 -0.19
CA PHE A 371 37.96 4.88 -0.95
C PHE A 371 39.21 5.52 -0.37
N LEU A 372 39.29 5.68 0.96
CA LEU A 372 40.50 6.21 1.63
C LEU A 372 41.67 5.23 1.59
N GLU A 373 41.42 3.93 1.56
CA GLU A 373 42.43 2.89 1.27
C GLU A 373 43.01 3.06 -0.14
N LEU A 374 42.14 3.06 -1.16
CA LEU A 374 42.50 3.03 -2.58
C LEU A 374 43.09 4.34 -3.12
N TYR A 375 42.68 5.49 -2.56
CA TYR A 375 43.08 6.82 -3.03
C TYR A 375 43.69 7.67 -1.89
N PRO A 376 44.95 7.40 -1.48
CA PRO A 376 45.62 8.11 -0.40
C PRO A 376 45.69 9.63 -0.59
N GLU A 377 45.68 10.10 -1.84
CA GLU A 377 45.70 11.51 -2.21
C GLU A 377 44.47 12.31 -1.74
N TRP A 378 43.36 11.64 -1.42
CA TRP A 378 42.13 12.26 -0.90
C TRP A 378 42.05 12.29 0.63
N ARG A 379 42.98 11.63 1.34
CA ARG A 379 43.11 11.72 2.81
C ARG A 379 43.35 13.17 3.21
N GLU A 380 42.76 13.57 4.35
CA GLU A 380 42.67 14.95 4.83
C GLU A 380 41.97 15.98 3.89
N LYS A 381 41.55 15.59 2.68
CA LYS A 381 40.87 16.49 1.71
C LYS A 381 39.37 16.21 1.56
N VAL A 382 38.88 15.03 1.95
CA VAL A 382 37.46 14.65 1.81
C VAL A 382 36.85 14.34 3.17
N VAL A 383 35.68 14.90 3.45
CA VAL A 383 34.89 14.62 4.66
C VAL A 383 33.52 14.04 4.29
N LEU A 384 33.14 12.93 4.91
CA LEU A 384 31.81 12.35 4.84
C LEU A 384 30.98 12.87 6.02
N ILE A 385 29.95 13.67 5.74
CA ILE A 385 28.95 14.09 6.72
C ILE A 385 27.74 13.18 6.60
N GLN A 386 27.59 12.26 7.56
CA GLN A 386 26.46 11.33 7.62
C GLN A 386 25.51 11.73 8.76
N VAL A 387 24.29 12.11 8.39
CA VAL A 387 23.18 12.37 9.31
C VAL A 387 22.32 11.11 9.38
N THR A 388 22.09 10.56 10.57
CA THR A 388 21.16 9.45 10.76
C THR A 388 20.01 9.86 11.66
N SER A 389 18.80 9.83 11.12
CA SER A 389 17.59 10.05 11.93
C SER A 389 17.36 8.83 12.83
N PRO A 390 17.28 8.99 14.17
CA PRO A 390 16.97 7.89 15.07
C PRO A 390 15.55 7.39 14.82
N THR A 391 15.38 6.07 14.85
CA THR A 391 14.09 5.39 14.76
C THR A 391 13.27 5.67 16.03
N THR A 392 11.97 5.88 15.86
CA THR A 392 11.08 6.26 16.96
C THR A 392 10.58 5.03 17.72
N VAL A 393 10.99 4.95 18.99
CA VAL A 393 10.34 4.24 20.10
C VAL A 393 10.24 2.72 19.98
N GLU A 394 11.07 2.03 20.77
CA GLU A 394 10.96 0.61 21.13
C GLU A 394 10.73 -0.37 19.95
N ALA A 395 11.57 -0.27 18.92
CA ALA A 395 12.11 -1.50 18.34
C ALA A 395 12.76 -2.30 19.48
N ASP A 396 12.42 -3.60 19.58
CA ASP A 396 12.61 -4.44 20.77
C ASP A 396 13.93 -4.19 21.52
N ARG A 397 13.90 -4.33 22.86
CA ARG A 397 15.10 -4.26 23.73
C ARG A 397 16.23 -5.25 23.35
N ASP A 398 15.96 -6.17 22.41
CA ASP A 398 16.89 -7.16 21.83
C ASP A 398 17.02 -7.13 20.28
N GLY A 399 16.27 -6.27 19.56
CA GLY A 399 15.99 -6.45 18.11
C GLY A 399 16.72 -5.52 17.13
N ASP A 400 17.82 -5.99 16.53
CA ASP A 400 18.53 -5.54 15.31
C ASP A 400 18.89 -4.04 15.10
N GLU A 401 18.01 -3.07 15.34
CA GLU A 401 18.31 -1.64 15.15
C GLU A 401 19.47 -1.17 16.03
N THR A 402 19.51 -1.63 17.29
CA THR A 402 20.64 -1.42 18.21
C THR A 402 21.94 -2.02 17.66
N LYS A 403 21.89 -3.20 17.02
CA LYS A 403 23.07 -3.85 16.41
C LYS A 403 23.60 -3.00 15.25
N ILE A 404 22.70 -2.44 14.44
CA ILE A 404 23.04 -1.53 13.32
C ILE A 404 23.65 -0.24 13.84
N ALA A 405 23.08 0.34 14.91
CA ALA A 405 23.60 1.55 15.55
C ALA A 405 25.02 1.34 16.08
N THR A 406 25.25 0.26 16.83
CA THR A 406 26.58 -0.14 17.30
C THR A 406 27.54 -0.33 16.11
N ARG A 407 27.13 -1.06 15.07
CA ARG A 407 27.98 -1.32 13.90
C ARG A 407 28.34 -0.06 13.11
N VAL A 408 27.42 0.90 12.99
CA VAL A 408 27.68 2.21 12.37
C VAL A 408 28.68 2.99 13.22
N ASN A 409 28.52 3.03 14.54
CA ASN A 409 29.44 3.71 15.44
C ASN A 409 30.85 3.07 15.40
N GLU A 410 30.96 1.74 15.40
CA GLU A 410 32.23 1.01 15.22
C GLU A 410 32.95 1.44 13.94
N LEU A 411 32.25 1.50 12.80
CA LEU A 411 32.81 1.89 11.51
C LEU A 411 33.26 3.36 11.52
N VAL A 412 32.47 4.27 12.09
CA VAL A 412 32.85 5.69 12.25
C VAL A 412 34.12 5.82 13.10
N MET A 413 34.19 5.10 14.23
CA MET A 413 35.37 5.12 15.12
C MET A 413 36.60 4.51 14.45
N LYS A 414 36.46 3.41 13.70
CA LYS A 414 37.56 2.80 12.95
C LYS A 414 38.12 3.77 11.91
N ILE A 415 37.28 4.30 11.03
CA ILE A 415 37.71 5.21 9.94
C ILE A 415 38.37 6.47 10.51
N ASN A 416 37.80 7.05 11.57
CA ASN A 416 38.37 8.25 12.18
C ASN A 416 39.66 7.97 12.98
N GLY A 417 39.83 6.77 13.53
CA GLY A 417 41.07 6.36 14.19
C GLY A 417 42.21 6.03 13.22
N GLU A 418 41.88 5.52 12.03
CA GLU A 418 42.86 5.09 11.01
C GLU A 418 43.25 6.21 10.03
N TYR A 419 42.30 7.06 9.64
CA TYR A 419 42.49 8.11 8.63
C TYR A 419 42.34 9.55 9.16
N GLY A 420 42.07 9.72 10.45
CA GLY A 420 41.96 11.02 11.11
C GLY A 420 43.26 11.52 11.73
N SER A 421 43.25 12.79 12.12
CA SER A 421 44.33 13.48 12.83
C SER A 421 43.74 14.45 13.86
N LEU A 422 44.56 15.03 14.74
CA LEU A 422 44.08 15.91 15.84
C LEU A 422 43.20 17.08 15.38
N GLY A 423 43.40 17.57 14.15
CA GLY A 423 42.62 18.66 13.55
C GLY A 423 41.63 18.21 12.47
N PHE A 424 41.49 16.91 12.19
CA PHE A 424 40.68 16.42 11.09
C PHE A 424 40.07 15.04 11.37
N SER A 425 38.75 14.95 11.23
CA SER A 425 38.01 13.69 11.27
C SER A 425 37.33 13.43 9.92
N PRO A 426 37.68 12.34 9.20
CA PRO A 426 37.11 11.99 7.90
C PRO A 426 35.60 11.78 7.90
N VAL A 427 35.02 11.32 9.01
CA VAL A 427 33.58 11.03 9.14
C VAL A 427 32.97 11.83 10.27
N GLN A 428 32.01 12.68 9.92
CA GLN A 428 31.17 13.45 10.84
C GLN A 428 29.81 12.78 10.92
N HIS A 429 29.58 11.99 11.97
CA HIS A 429 28.33 11.28 12.18
C HIS A 429 27.43 12.02 13.17
N TYR A 430 26.21 12.36 12.72
CA TYR A 430 25.21 13.05 13.52
C TYR A 430 23.98 12.14 13.71
N PRO A 431 23.88 11.38 14.83
CA PRO A 431 22.75 10.51 15.15
C PRO A 431 21.53 11.30 15.69
N GLN A 432 21.22 12.43 15.05
CA GLN A 432 20.18 13.35 15.49
C GLN A 432 19.39 13.91 14.30
N TYR A 433 18.22 14.47 14.60
CA TYR A 433 17.48 15.27 13.64
C TYR A 433 18.06 16.68 13.54
N LEU A 434 18.54 17.07 12.36
CA LEU A 434 18.83 18.47 12.05
C LEU A 434 17.53 19.30 11.99
N ASN A 435 17.63 20.61 12.26
CA ASN A 435 16.56 21.52 11.88
C ASN A 435 16.55 21.75 10.35
N GLN A 436 15.47 22.34 9.84
CA GLN A 436 15.26 22.51 8.40
C GLN A 436 16.39 23.31 7.74
N ASP A 437 16.87 24.34 8.42
CA ASP A 437 17.89 25.26 7.90
C ASP A 437 19.27 24.60 7.83
N GLU A 438 19.66 23.84 8.88
CA GLU A 438 20.86 22.99 8.84
C GLU A 438 20.79 21.96 7.72
N TYR A 439 19.63 21.33 7.52
CA TYR A 439 19.47 20.30 6.51
C TYR A 439 19.71 20.86 5.10
N PHE A 440 19.06 21.96 4.73
CA PHE A 440 19.26 22.55 3.41
C PHE A 440 20.62 23.21 3.24
N ALA A 441 21.20 23.79 4.30
CA ALA A 441 22.57 24.30 4.27
C ALA A 441 23.59 23.18 4.01
N LEU A 442 23.39 22.00 4.62
CA LEU A 442 24.21 20.82 4.38
C LEU A 442 24.07 20.30 2.94
N LEU A 443 22.83 20.18 2.41
CA LEU A 443 22.62 19.74 1.04
C LEU A 443 23.22 20.71 0.00
N ARG A 444 23.13 22.03 0.22
CA ARG A 444 23.80 23.04 -0.63
C ARG A 444 25.32 22.98 -0.51
N ALA A 445 25.86 22.68 0.67
CA ALA A 445 27.31 22.63 0.91
C ALA A 445 28.00 21.38 0.33
N GLY A 446 27.27 20.27 0.19
CA GLY A 446 27.78 18.98 -0.26
C GLY A 446 28.26 18.96 -1.71
N ASP A 447 29.56 18.72 -1.91
CA ASP A 447 30.17 18.50 -3.23
C ASP A 447 29.70 17.19 -3.88
N ILE A 448 29.28 16.17 -3.10
CA ILE A 448 28.68 14.92 -3.59
C ILE A 448 27.52 14.51 -2.69
N GLY A 449 26.40 14.07 -3.28
CA GLY A 449 25.32 13.37 -2.57
C GLY A 449 25.47 11.87 -2.72
N LEU A 450 25.56 11.11 -1.62
CA LEU A 450 25.82 9.67 -1.63
C LEU A 450 24.68 8.86 -0.99
N ILE A 451 23.92 8.14 -1.82
CA ILE A 451 22.70 7.40 -1.45
C ILE A 451 22.88 5.90 -1.72
N THR A 452 23.18 5.13 -0.68
CA THR A 452 23.57 3.70 -0.75
C THR A 452 22.44 2.74 -0.35
N SER A 453 21.17 3.16 -0.47
CA SER A 453 20.03 2.34 -0.04
C SER A 453 20.04 0.94 -0.67
N VAL A 454 20.13 -0.10 0.14
CA VAL A 454 20.03 -1.51 -0.27
C VAL A 454 18.69 -1.80 -0.92
N ARG A 455 17.62 -1.15 -0.44
CA ARG A 455 16.28 -1.24 -1.02
C ARG A 455 15.42 -0.07 -0.54
N ASP A 456 14.76 0.63 -1.46
CA ASP A 456 13.92 1.78 -1.13
C ASP A 456 12.70 1.90 -2.05
N GLY A 457 11.59 2.41 -1.51
CA GLY A 457 10.39 2.75 -2.28
C GLY A 457 10.62 3.99 -3.16
N MET A 458 11.12 5.07 -2.55
CA MET A 458 11.50 6.33 -3.19
C MET A 458 12.39 7.12 -2.22
N ASN A 459 13.53 7.61 -2.69
CA ASN A 459 14.47 8.37 -1.86
C ASN A 459 14.27 9.89 -2.05
N THR A 460 13.52 10.55 -1.17
CA THR A 460 13.28 12.00 -1.29
C THR A 460 14.56 12.82 -1.12
N THR A 461 15.52 12.37 -0.30
CA THR A 461 16.79 13.07 -0.08
C THR A 461 17.59 13.24 -1.36
N SER A 462 17.59 12.27 -2.27
CA SER A 462 18.21 12.40 -3.59
C SER A 462 17.57 13.50 -4.45
N LEU A 463 16.24 13.61 -4.42
CA LEU A 463 15.49 14.66 -5.14
C LEU A 463 15.74 16.04 -4.50
N GLU A 464 15.74 16.11 -3.16
CA GLU A 464 16.02 17.32 -2.38
C GLU A 464 17.47 17.81 -2.62
N TYR A 465 18.44 16.90 -2.72
CA TYR A 465 19.83 17.20 -3.05
C TYR A 465 19.96 17.78 -4.47
N VAL A 466 19.35 17.16 -5.47
CA VAL A 466 19.34 17.68 -6.86
C VAL A 466 18.78 19.09 -6.93
N VAL A 467 17.70 19.41 -6.20
CA VAL A 467 17.19 20.79 -6.14
C VAL A 467 18.20 21.73 -5.47
N CYS A 468 18.83 21.32 -4.37
CA CYS A 468 19.84 22.12 -3.66
C CYS A 468 21.14 22.34 -4.46
N GLN A 469 21.43 21.49 -5.46
CA GLN A 469 22.63 21.58 -6.30
C GLN A 469 22.48 22.46 -7.55
N LYS A 470 21.36 23.20 -7.69
CA LYS A 470 21.10 24.14 -8.80
C LYS A 470 22.30 25.04 -9.14
N ASP A 471 22.97 25.60 -8.13
CA ASP A 471 24.13 26.48 -8.32
C ASP A 471 25.48 25.72 -8.24
N GLY A 472 25.52 24.61 -7.49
CA GLY A 472 26.76 23.89 -7.15
C GLY A 472 27.17 22.77 -8.12
N SER A 473 26.21 22.18 -8.86
CA SER A 473 26.42 21.04 -9.76
C SER A 473 27.11 19.82 -9.11
N GLY A 474 26.94 19.62 -7.79
CA GLY A 474 27.48 18.47 -7.07
C GLY A 474 26.90 17.14 -7.57
N PRO A 475 27.73 16.15 -7.97
CA PRO A 475 27.23 14.86 -8.47
C PRO A 475 26.40 14.08 -7.45
N LEU A 476 25.35 13.41 -7.95
CA LEU A 476 24.56 12.46 -7.18
C LEU A 476 25.04 11.02 -7.49
N ILE A 477 25.47 10.30 -6.46
CA ILE A 477 25.72 8.87 -6.48
C ILE A 477 24.52 8.15 -5.84
N LEU A 478 23.89 7.24 -6.58
CA LEU A 478 22.60 6.63 -6.24
C LEU A 478 22.62 5.11 -6.39
N SER A 479 22.12 4.39 -5.40
CA SER A 479 21.91 2.94 -5.48
C SER A 479 20.92 2.56 -6.59
N GLU A 480 21.31 1.61 -7.44
CA GLU A 480 20.45 1.01 -8.47
C GLU A 480 19.21 0.30 -7.89
N PHE A 481 19.25 -0.07 -6.60
CA PHE A 481 18.13 -0.67 -5.87
C PHE A 481 17.20 0.36 -5.20
N SER A 482 17.46 1.66 -5.38
CA SER A 482 16.52 2.72 -5.01
C SER A 482 15.40 2.83 -6.04
N GLY A 483 14.15 2.94 -5.61
CA GLY A 483 13.03 3.28 -6.50
C GLY A 483 13.22 4.58 -7.28
N THR A 484 14.09 5.49 -6.80
CA THR A 484 14.46 6.72 -7.52
C THR A 484 15.36 6.47 -8.73
N ALA A 485 16.12 5.36 -8.79
CA ALA A 485 17.12 5.13 -9.83
C ALA A 485 16.52 5.11 -11.25
N GLY A 486 15.31 4.55 -11.41
CA GLY A 486 14.58 4.56 -12.68
C GLY A 486 14.00 5.94 -13.07
N SER A 487 13.98 6.91 -12.15
CA SER A 487 13.57 8.29 -12.42
C SER A 487 14.77 9.20 -12.70
N LEU A 488 15.90 8.99 -12.01
CA LEU A 488 17.13 9.76 -12.15
C LEU A 488 18.18 8.99 -12.96
N SER A 489 17.89 8.73 -14.24
CA SER A 489 18.75 7.94 -15.13
C SER A 489 20.18 8.47 -15.25
N ASP A 490 20.36 9.79 -15.26
CA ASP A 490 21.65 10.46 -15.45
C ASP A 490 22.52 10.53 -14.18
N ALA A 491 22.02 10.05 -13.03
CA ALA A 491 22.82 9.96 -11.80
C ALA A 491 23.90 8.87 -11.92
N ILE A 492 24.92 8.93 -11.04
CA ILE A 492 25.96 7.90 -10.98
C ILE A 492 25.39 6.69 -10.24
N HIS A 493 24.93 5.68 -10.99
CA HIS A 493 24.39 4.45 -10.40
C HIS A 493 25.48 3.56 -9.82
N ILE A 494 25.21 3.00 -8.64
CA ILE A 494 26.08 2.06 -7.92
C ILE A 494 25.31 0.83 -7.44
N ASN A 495 26.00 -0.30 -7.34
CA ASN A 495 25.57 -1.43 -6.53
C ASN A 495 26.09 -1.22 -5.08
N PRO A 496 25.22 -1.02 -4.06
CA PRO A 496 25.62 -0.83 -2.66
C PRO A 496 26.40 -2.01 -2.04
N TRP A 497 26.44 -3.17 -2.69
CA TRP A 497 27.23 -4.33 -2.24
C TRP A 497 28.64 -4.37 -2.82
N ASP A 498 28.91 -3.63 -3.91
CA ASP A 498 30.26 -3.51 -4.49
C ASP A 498 30.99 -2.31 -3.88
N LEU A 499 31.60 -2.54 -2.72
CA LEU A 499 32.30 -1.50 -1.96
C LEU A 499 33.47 -0.87 -2.73
N SER A 500 34.13 -1.63 -3.61
CA SER A 500 35.25 -1.10 -4.42
C SER A 500 34.73 -0.30 -5.62
N GLY A 501 33.67 -0.77 -6.30
CA GLY A 501 32.99 0.00 -7.34
C GLY A 501 32.42 1.32 -6.81
N ILE A 502 31.85 1.36 -5.59
CA ILE A 502 31.42 2.62 -4.96
C ILE A 502 32.62 3.54 -4.71
N ALA A 503 33.74 3.03 -4.22
CA ALA A 503 34.95 3.81 -4.00
C ALA A 503 35.50 4.42 -5.32
N GLU A 504 35.50 3.66 -6.40
CA GLU A 504 35.83 4.15 -7.75
C GLU A 504 34.84 5.23 -8.24
N LYS A 505 33.54 5.07 -7.99
CA LYS A 505 32.54 6.09 -8.33
C LYS A 505 32.67 7.36 -7.48
N ILE A 506 33.07 7.26 -6.21
CA ILE A 506 33.39 8.43 -5.37
C ILE A 506 34.58 9.19 -5.97
N ASN A 507 35.68 8.51 -6.30
CA ASN A 507 36.82 9.15 -6.96
C ASN A 507 36.44 9.77 -8.32
N SER A 508 35.66 9.05 -9.13
CA SER A 508 35.15 9.53 -10.42
C SER A 508 34.31 10.80 -10.26
N ALA A 509 33.44 10.87 -9.25
CA ALA A 509 32.63 12.06 -8.96
C ALA A 509 33.47 13.25 -8.46
N LEU A 510 34.51 13.01 -7.65
CA LEU A 510 35.43 14.04 -7.18
C LEU A 510 36.32 14.61 -8.30
N THR A 511 36.68 13.79 -9.29
CA THR A 511 37.50 14.15 -10.45
C THR A 511 36.71 14.54 -11.71
N MET A 512 35.38 14.37 -11.70
CA MET A 512 34.48 14.68 -12.80
C MET A 512 34.67 16.12 -13.35
N PRO A 513 34.84 16.30 -14.67
CA PRO A 513 34.88 17.62 -15.30
C PRO A 513 33.62 18.45 -15.06
N ASP A 514 33.77 19.77 -14.92
CA ASP A 514 32.64 20.65 -14.55
C ASP A 514 31.56 20.77 -15.63
N ASP A 515 31.89 20.53 -16.92
CA ASP A 515 30.91 20.45 -18.01
C ASP A 515 30.03 19.18 -17.88
N GLU A 516 30.62 18.06 -17.45
CA GLU A 516 29.90 16.81 -17.19
C GLU A 516 29.04 16.92 -15.94
N ARG A 517 29.59 17.50 -14.86
CA ARG A 517 28.82 17.82 -13.64
C ARG A 517 27.59 18.64 -13.96
N LYS A 518 27.77 19.73 -14.72
CA LYS A 518 26.66 20.61 -15.11
C LYS A 518 25.65 19.90 -16.00
N ARG A 519 26.11 19.14 -17.01
CA ARG A 519 25.24 18.34 -17.89
C ARG A 519 24.39 17.34 -17.11
N MET A 520 24.96 16.67 -16.11
CA MET A 520 24.23 15.79 -15.20
C MET A 520 23.20 16.58 -14.38
N GLN A 521 23.63 17.65 -13.72
CA GLN A 521 22.76 18.47 -12.88
C GLN A 521 21.59 19.09 -13.65
N ASP A 522 21.82 19.63 -14.85
CA ASP A 522 20.77 20.22 -15.69
C ASP A 522 19.68 19.20 -16.04
N ARG A 523 20.06 17.96 -16.38
CA ARG A 523 19.12 16.87 -16.68
C ARG A 523 18.35 16.41 -15.44
N LEU A 524 19.05 16.18 -14.32
CA LEU A 524 18.43 15.75 -13.08
C LEU A 524 17.48 16.83 -12.53
N TYR A 525 17.89 18.09 -12.50
CA TYR A 525 17.06 19.21 -12.05
C TYR A 525 15.83 19.41 -12.96
N SER A 526 15.99 19.28 -14.28
CA SER A 526 14.86 19.30 -15.21
C SER A 526 13.87 18.16 -14.93
N HIS A 527 14.34 16.94 -14.66
CA HIS A 527 13.47 15.83 -14.28
C HIS A 527 12.72 16.11 -12.97
N VAL A 528 13.43 16.49 -11.89
CA VAL A 528 12.83 16.68 -10.55
C VAL A 528 11.83 17.85 -10.51
N THR A 529 12.09 18.93 -11.25
CA THR A 529 11.19 20.09 -11.31
C THR A 529 9.94 19.83 -12.16
N THR A 530 10.04 19.01 -13.20
CA THR A 530 8.90 18.63 -14.06
C THR A 530 8.05 17.50 -13.48
N HIS A 531 8.68 16.50 -12.86
CA HIS A 531 8.03 15.34 -12.24
C HIS A 531 7.81 15.54 -10.73
N ASN A 532 7.33 16.73 -10.37
CA ASN A 532 7.07 17.15 -9.00
C ASN A 532 5.82 16.48 -8.39
N VAL A 533 5.63 16.69 -7.08
CA VAL A 533 4.50 16.11 -6.31
C VAL A 533 3.12 16.47 -6.88
N GLN A 534 2.97 17.69 -7.41
CA GLN A 534 1.72 18.17 -8.01
C GLN A 534 1.40 17.42 -9.32
N THR A 535 2.43 17.18 -10.14
CA THR A 535 2.31 16.41 -11.39
C THR A 535 2.02 14.94 -11.11
N TRP A 536 2.63 14.36 -10.08
CA TRP A 536 2.37 12.99 -9.61
C TRP A 536 0.89 12.78 -9.26
N ILE A 537 0.33 13.59 -8.35
CA ILE A 537 -1.04 13.36 -7.87
C ILE A 537 -2.10 13.67 -8.93
N ASN A 538 -1.88 14.68 -9.77
CA ASN A 538 -2.77 14.98 -10.91
C ASN A 538 -2.75 13.84 -11.94
N LYS A 539 -1.58 13.27 -12.26
CA LYS A 539 -1.47 12.12 -13.17
C LYS A 539 -2.18 10.89 -12.59
N PHE A 540 -2.05 10.67 -11.29
CA PHE A 540 -2.73 9.58 -10.59
C PHE A 540 -4.26 9.75 -10.65
N ILE A 541 -4.81 10.89 -10.22
CA ILE A 541 -6.26 11.16 -10.22
C ILE A 541 -6.85 11.07 -11.63
N ARG A 542 -6.19 11.63 -12.65
CA ARG A 542 -6.65 11.50 -14.05
C ARG A 542 -6.73 10.03 -14.49
N LYS A 543 -5.76 9.19 -14.11
CA LYS A 543 -5.84 7.76 -14.42
C LYS A 543 -6.97 7.10 -13.63
N VAL A 544 -7.19 7.44 -12.35
CA VAL A 544 -8.35 6.94 -11.59
C VAL A 544 -9.66 7.23 -12.32
N CYS A 545 -9.89 8.48 -12.75
CA CYS A 545 -11.10 8.83 -13.51
C CYS A 545 -11.24 8.00 -14.80
N SER A 546 -10.17 7.82 -15.58
CA SER A 546 -10.20 6.97 -16.80
C SER A 546 -10.58 5.52 -16.47
N VAL A 547 -9.97 4.92 -15.44
CA VAL A 547 -10.28 3.53 -15.05
C VAL A 547 -11.74 3.39 -14.62
N LEU A 548 -12.25 4.33 -13.82
CA LEU A 548 -13.63 4.31 -13.39
C LEU A 548 -14.58 4.41 -14.60
N GLY A 549 -14.31 5.32 -15.54
CA GLY A 549 -15.13 5.51 -16.74
C GLY A 549 -15.18 4.28 -17.64
N GLU A 550 -14.05 3.59 -17.78
CA GLU A 550 -13.95 2.31 -18.51
C GLU A 550 -14.80 1.21 -17.84
N SER A 551 -14.84 1.15 -16.50
CA SER A 551 -15.50 0.07 -15.75
C SER A 551 -17.04 0.10 -15.71
N ASN A 552 -17.69 1.20 -16.09
CA ASN A 552 -19.17 1.28 -16.15
C ASN A 552 -19.82 0.41 -17.26
N THR A 553 -19.02 -0.20 -18.14
CA THR A 553 -19.50 -0.98 -19.29
C THR A 553 -19.80 -2.46 -18.99
N SER A 554 -19.43 -2.95 -17.81
CA SER A 554 -19.63 -4.35 -17.41
C SER A 554 -20.40 -4.47 -16.09
N ASN A 555 -21.67 -4.92 -16.16
CA ASN A 555 -22.43 -5.32 -14.97
C ASN A 555 -21.80 -6.60 -14.37
N ALA A 556 -20.93 -6.43 -13.37
CA ALA A 556 -20.27 -7.54 -12.71
C ALA A 556 -21.27 -8.44 -11.97
N THR A 557 -21.19 -9.75 -12.19
CA THR A 557 -21.95 -10.73 -11.41
C THR A 557 -21.50 -10.66 -9.94
N PRO A 558 -22.41 -10.49 -8.97
CA PRO A 558 -22.03 -10.36 -7.57
C PRO A 558 -21.36 -11.63 -7.04
N LEU A 559 -20.42 -11.48 -6.12
CA LEU A 559 -19.76 -12.62 -5.48
C LEU A 559 -20.72 -13.36 -4.56
N LEU A 560 -20.57 -14.69 -4.57
CA LEU A 560 -21.32 -15.58 -3.69
C LEU A 560 -20.81 -15.47 -2.25
N ASP A 561 -21.48 -14.66 -1.42
CA ASP A 561 -21.22 -14.59 0.02
C ASP A 561 -21.39 -15.97 0.66
N ARG A 562 -20.28 -16.54 1.13
CA ARG A 562 -20.24 -17.89 1.71
C ARG A 562 -20.94 -17.96 3.07
N ALA A 563 -20.93 -16.90 3.86
CA ALA A 563 -21.58 -16.87 5.17
C ALA A 563 -23.10 -16.83 5.01
N VAL A 564 -23.60 -15.96 4.11
CA VAL A 564 -25.01 -15.90 3.74
C VAL A 564 -25.45 -17.20 3.06
N LEU A 565 -24.68 -17.73 2.10
CA LEU A 565 -24.94 -19.03 1.48
C LEU A 565 -25.03 -20.14 2.54
N LEU A 566 -24.08 -20.24 3.46
CA LEU A 566 -24.10 -21.28 4.49
C LEU A 566 -25.24 -21.11 5.50
N SER A 567 -25.62 -19.87 5.81
CA SER A 567 -26.78 -19.56 6.66
C SER A 567 -28.07 -20.01 5.98
N ASN A 568 -28.30 -19.53 4.75
CA ASN A 568 -29.48 -19.83 3.94
C ASN A 568 -29.56 -21.32 3.58
N TYR A 569 -28.43 -21.96 3.28
CA TYR A 569 -28.35 -23.41 3.07
C TYR A 569 -28.78 -24.15 4.35
N ARG A 570 -28.27 -23.78 5.53
CA ARG A 570 -28.63 -24.47 6.77
C ARG A 570 -30.09 -24.28 7.16
N SER A 571 -30.69 -23.12 6.90
CA SER A 571 -32.09 -22.82 7.23
C SER A 571 -33.10 -23.33 6.18
N ALA A 572 -32.72 -23.44 4.90
CA ALA A 572 -33.63 -23.83 3.84
C ALA A 572 -34.12 -25.29 3.96
N GLY A 573 -35.43 -25.48 3.76
CA GLY A 573 -36.10 -26.80 3.75
C GLY A 573 -35.91 -27.58 2.45
N LYS A 574 -35.74 -26.89 1.31
CA LYS A 574 -35.35 -27.42 0.00
C LYS A 574 -34.36 -26.45 -0.65
N ARG A 575 -33.43 -26.97 -1.46
CA ARG A 575 -32.33 -26.19 -2.07
C ARG A 575 -32.15 -26.62 -3.51
N LEU A 576 -32.22 -25.67 -4.44
CA LEU A 576 -31.88 -25.90 -5.84
C LEU A 576 -30.42 -25.48 -6.06
N LEU A 577 -29.63 -26.38 -6.66
CA LEU A 577 -28.20 -26.17 -6.92
C LEU A 577 -27.94 -26.52 -8.37
N MET A 578 -27.70 -25.51 -9.20
CA MET A 578 -27.46 -25.65 -10.64
C MET A 578 -25.99 -25.38 -10.93
N PHE A 579 -25.33 -26.32 -11.61
CA PHE A 579 -23.92 -26.22 -11.98
C PHE A 579 -23.79 -26.33 -13.50
N ASP A 580 -23.16 -25.35 -14.12
CA ASP A 580 -22.68 -25.47 -15.49
C ASP A 580 -21.58 -26.53 -15.57
N TYR A 581 -21.41 -27.18 -16.72
CA TYR A 581 -20.49 -28.29 -16.90
C TYR A 581 -19.10 -27.82 -17.34
N ASP A 582 -19.04 -27.13 -18.48
CA ASP A 582 -17.82 -26.62 -19.08
C ASP A 582 -17.40 -25.32 -18.39
N GLY A 583 -16.11 -25.14 -18.11
CA GLY A 583 -15.57 -24.00 -17.34
C GLY A 583 -15.86 -24.03 -15.83
N THR A 584 -16.91 -24.70 -15.37
CA THR A 584 -17.29 -24.77 -13.94
C THR A 584 -16.95 -26.12 -13.28
N LEU A 585 -17.43 -27.25 -13.82
CA LEU A 585 -17.13 -28.60 -13.31
C LEU A 585 -15.94 -29.25 -14.02
N THR A 586 -15.60 -28.77 -15.21
CA THR A 586 -14.45 -29.19 -16.01
C THR A 586 -13.77 -27.96 -16.62
N PRO A 587 -12.45 -27.95 -16.83
CA PRO A 587 -11.81 -26.84 -17.53
C PRO A 587 -12.26 -26.81 -19.00
N ILE A 588 -12.40 -25.61 -19.58
CA ILE A 588 -12.66 -25.46 -21.02
C ILE A 588 -11.45 -26.02 -21.79
N VAL A 589 -11.68 -27.06 -22.59
CA VAL A 589 -10.68 -27.74 -23.41
C VAL A 589 -10.98 -27.56 -24.90
N ARG A 590 -9.94 -27.62 -25.74
CA ARG A 590 -10.09 -27.49 -27.21
C ARG A 590 -10.85 -28.65 -27.85
N GLU A 591 -10.67 -29.86 -27.33
CA GLU A 591 -11.37 -31.05 -27.79
C GLU A 591 -12.48 -31.36 -26.78
N PRO A 592 -13.78 -31.25 -27.16
CA PRO A 592 -14.87 -31.36 -26.19
C PRO A 592 -14.89 -32.71 -25.44
N SER A 593 -14.53 -33.80 -26.11
CA SER A 593 -14.42 -35.17 -25.55
C SER A 593 -13.49 -35.26 -24.33
N ALA A 594 -12.48 -34.40 -24.23
CA ALA A 594 -11.47 -34.41 -23.17
C ALA A 594 -11.92 -33.70 -21.88
N ALA A 595 -13.13 -33.12 -21.85
CA ALA A 595 -13.69 -32.43 -20.68
C ALA A 595 -14.19 -33.43 -19.63
N ILE A 596 -13.27 -34.22 -19.05
CA ILE A 596 -13.61 -35.31 -18.13
C ILE A 596 -13.60 -34.80 -16.67
N PRO A 597 -14.63 -35.08 -15.85
CA PRO A 597 -14.71 -34.58 -14.48
C PRO A 597 -13.76 -35.34 -13.56
N SER A 598 -12.98 -34.62 -12.76
CA SER A 598 -12.02 -35.25 -11.84
C SER A 598 -12.71 -36.04 -10.73
N ASN A 599 -12.06 -37.10 -10.23
CA ASN A 599 -12.55 -37.91 -9.11
C ASN A 599 -12.98 -37.08 -7.87
N ARG A 600 -12.30 -35.96 -7.61
CA ARG A 600 -12.65 -35.04 -6.52
C ARG A 600 -14.03 -34.39 -6.75
N ILE A 601 -14.32 -33.99 -7.98
CA ILE A 601 -15.58 -33.33 -8.35
C ILE A 601 -16.72 -34.35 -8.33
N ILE A 602 -16.51 -35.56 -8.84
CA ILE A 602 -17.46 -36.68 -8.74
C ILE A 602 -17.83 -36.96 -7.28
N GLN A 603 -16.84 -37.06 -6.38
CA GLN A 603 -17.08 -37.25 -4.94
C GLN A 603 -17.80 -36.06 -4.29
N SER A 604 -17.50 -34.83 -4.70
CA SER A 604 -18.19 -33.63 -4.20
C SER A 604 -19.65 -33.59 -4.65
N LEU A 605 -19.94 -33.88 -5.93
CA LEU A 605 -21.30 -33.94 -6.45
C LEU A 605 -22.12 -35.05 -5.78
N ARG A 606 -21.54 -36.25 -5.58
CA ARG A 606 -22.19 -37.34 -4.85
C ARG A 606 -22.57 -36.91 -3.43
N ARG A 607 -21.63 -36.39 -2.64
CA ARG A 607 -21.90 -35.90 -1.26
C ARG A 607 -22.93 -34.77 -1.21
N LEU A 608 -23.01 -33.95 -2.25
CA LEU A 608 -23.97 -32.86 -2.34
C LEU A 608 -25.38 -33.37 -2.66
N ALA A 609 -25.49 -34.42 -3.49
CA ALA A 609 -26.75 -35.05 -3.86
C ALA A 609 -27.23 -36.12 -2.86
N GLU A 610 -26.38 -36.56 -1.93
CA GLU A 610 -26.72 -37.42 -0.79
C GLU A 610 -27.63 -36.71 0.27
N ASP A 611 -27.64 -35.38 0.34
CA ASP A 611 -28.56 -34.62 1.20
C ASP A 611 -29.94 -34.50 0.51
N PRO A 612 -31.01 -35.14 1.02
CA PRO A 612 -32.32 -35.17 0.36
C PRO A 612 -33.04 -33.81 0.32
N LYS A 613 -32.49 -32.77 0.99
CA LYS A 613 -32.96 -31.39 0.84
C LYS A 613 -32.42 -30.71 -0.41
N ASN A 614 -31.40 -31.28 -1.06
CA ASN A 614 -30.77 -30.74 -2.26
C ASN A 614 -31.37 -31.35 -3.52
N SER A 615 -31.74 -30.49 -4.47
CA SER A 615 -31.96 -30.83 -5.87
C SER A 615 -30.76 -30.31 -6.65
N VAL A 616 -29.88 -31.24 -7.06
CA VAL A 616 -28.62 -30.91 -7.74
C VAL A 616 -28.77 -31.16 -9.23
N TRP A 617 -28.51 -30.14 -10.03
CA TRP A 617 -28.66 -30.14 -11.48
C TRP A 617 -27.35 -29.82 -12.18
N ILE A 618 -27.03 -30.59 -13.21
CA ILE A 618 -25.94 -30.32 -14.14
C ILE A 618 -26.53 -29.73 -15.42
N ILE A 619 -26.19 -28.49 -15.73
CA ILE A 619 -26.55 -27.82 -16.99
C ILE A 619 -25.38 -27.99 -17.95
N SER A 620 -25.67 -28.36 -19.20
CA SER A 620 -24.61 -28.67 -20.15
C SER A 620 -25.04 -28.46 -21.61
N GLY A 621 -24.07 -28.09 -22.45
CA GLY A 621 -24.19 -28.22 -23.90
C GLY A 621 -23.96 -29.64 -24.40
N ARG A 622 -23.59 -30.60 -23.53
CA ARG A 622 -23.25 -31.97 -23.92
C ARG A 622 -24.51 -32.83 -24.10
N ASP A 623 -24.37 -33.85 -24.94
CA ASP A 623 -25.39 -34.87 -25.17
C ASP A 623 -25.66 -35.76 -23.95
N GLN A 624 -26.77 -36.50 -24.04
CA GLN A 624 -27.24 -37.38 -22.97
C GLN A 624 -26.26 -38.52 -22.66
N ASP A 625 -25.63 -39.11 -23.69
CA ASP A 625 -24.76 -40.27 -23.55
C ASP A 625 -23.44 -39.90 -22.85
N PHE A 626 -22.84 -38.77 -23.21
CA PHE A 626 -21.66 -38.23 -22.54
C PHE A 626 -21.92 -37.96 -21.06
N LEU A 627 -23.04 -37.32 -20.72
CA LEU A 627 -23.41 -37.06 -19.32
C LEU A 627 -23.72 -38.35 -18.56
N LYS A 628 -24.42 -39.30 -19.20
CA LYS A 628 -24.74 -40.62 -18.63
C LYS A 628 -23.47 -41.44 -18.35
N GLN A 629 -22.50 -41.43 -19.26
CA GLN A 629 -21.20 -42.09 -19.10
C GLN A 629 -20.40 -41.50 -17.93
N HIS A 630 -20.28 -40.18 -17.86
CA HIS A 630 -19.34 -39.53 -16.93
C HIS A 630 -19.92 -39.23 -15.54
N LEU A 631 -21.24 -38.97 -15.44
CA LEU A 631 -21.91 -38.57 -14.19
C LEU A 631 -23.20 -39.37 -13.89
N GLY A 632 -23.75 -40.11 -14.85
CA GLY A 632 -25.01 -40.85 -14.69
C GLY A 632 -25.01 -41.93 -13.60
N HIS A 633 -23.83 -42.36 -13.14
CA HIS A 633 -23.63 -43.24 -11.99
C HIS A 633 -23.92 -42.59 -10.61
N ILE A 634 -24.30 -41.31 -10.60
CA ILE A 634 -24.88 -40.61 -9.44
C ILE A 634 -26.35 -40.37 -9.77
N THR A 635 -27.23 -41.30 -9.37
CA THR A 635 -28.66 -41.28 -9.75
C THR A 635 -29.42 -40.08 -9.18
N GLN A 636 -28.94 -39.49 -8.09
CA GLN A 636 -29.52 -38.31 -7.44
C GLN A 636 -29.23 -36.98 -8.18
N LEU A 637 -28.51 -37.00 -9.30
CA LEU A 637 -28.30 -35.82 -10.15
C LEU A 637 -29.38 -35.67 -11.21
N GLY A 638 -29.94 -34.47 -11.29
CA GLY A 638 -30.70 -34.00 -12.44
C GLY A 638 -29.77 -33.48 -13.53
N PHE A 639 -30.19 -33.57 -14.79
CA PHE A 639 -29.41 -33.16 -15.95
C PHE A 639 -30.26 -32.31 -16.90
N SER A 640 -29.64 -31.26 -17.44
CA SER A 640 -30.12 -30.48 -18.56
C SER A 640 -29.04 -30.58 -19.64
N ALA A 641 -29.33 -31.36 -20.67
CA ALA A 641 -28.42 -31.71 -21.77
C ALA A 641 -28.75 -30.91 -23.03
N GLU A 642 -27.78 -30.79 -23.93
CA GLU A 642 -27.94 -30.14 -25.24
C GLU A 642 -28.59 -28.75 -25.12
N HIS A 643 -28.03 -27.93 -24.21
CA HIS A 643 -28.49 -26.58 -23.89
C HIS A 643 -29.93 -26.49 -23.37
N GLY A 644 -30.47 -27.59 -22.82
CA GLY A 644 -31.83 -27.68 -22.27
C GLY A 644 -32.84 -28.32 -23.21
N SER A 645 -32.41 -28.88 -24.34
CA SER A 645 -33.28 -29.65 -25.24
C SER A 645 -33.79 -30.94 -24.59
N PHE A 646 -32.99 -31.55 -23.71
CA PHE A 646 -33.34 -32.74 -22.95
C PHE A 646 -33.12 -32.54 -21.45
N MET A 647 -34.08 -32.98 -20.63
CA MET A 647 -34.00 -32.92 -19.18
C MET A 647 -34.22 -34.29 -18.54
N ARG A 648 -33.47 -34.61 -17.48
CA ARG A 648 -33.69 -35.78 -16.62
C ARG A 648 -33.76 -35.34 -15.17
N ASP A 649 -34.83 -35.65 -14.48
CA ASP A 649 -35.02 -35.25 -13.09
C ASP A 649 -34.09 -35.99 -12.11
N PRO A 650 -33.70 -35.36 -10.98
CA PRO A 650 -32.97 -36.02 -9.90
C PRO A 650 -33.67 -37.29 -9.41
N GLY A 651 -32.98 -38.43 -9.46
CA GLY A 651 -33.54 -39.74 -9.10
C GLY A 651 -34.32 -40.46 -10.20
N SER A 652 -34.49 -39.84 -11.39
CA SER A 652 -35.09 -40.47 -12.56
C SER A 652 -34.04 -41.07 -13.50
N GLU A 653 -34.42 -42.12 -14.22
CA GLU A 653 -33.66 -42.62 -15.38
C GLU A 653 -34.19 -42.09 -16.72
N ASP A 654 -35.43 -41.58 -16.74
CA ASP A 654 -36.16 -41.16 -17.93
C ASP A 654 -35.77 -39.74 -18.39
N TRP A 655 -35.37 -39.61 -19.65
CA TRP A 655 -35.12 -38.32 -20.30
C TRP A 655 -36.40 -37.77 -20.93
N ILE A 656 -36.67 -36.50 -20.69
CA ILE A 656 -37.77 -35.72 -21.24
C ILE A 656 -37.22 -34.88 -22.38
N ASN A 657 -37.68 -35.15 -23.61
CA ASN A 657 -37.44 -34.27 -24.75
C ASN A 657 -38.34 -33.04 -24.66
N LEU A 658 -37.75 -31.85 -24.51
CA LEU A 658 -38.50 -30.59 -24.51
C LEU A 658 -38.71 -30.05 -25.93
N ALA A 659 -37.83 -30.37 -26.88
CA ALA A 659 -37.92 -29.94 -28.28
C ALA A 659 -39.12 -30.59 -29.01
N GLU A 660 -39.52 -31.81 -28.61
CA GLU A 660 -40.68 -32.55 -29.15
C GLU A 660 -42.03 -31.79 -29.07
N LYS A 661 -42.13 -30.76 -28.23
CA LYS A 661 -43.34 -29.94 -28.06
C LYS A 661 -43.37 -28.67 -28.92
N PHE A 662 -42.30 -28.39 -29.67
CA PHE A 662 -42.21 -27.21 -30.53
C PHE A 662 -42.50 -27.58 -31.99
N ASP A 663 -43.17 -26.68 -32.71
CA ASP A 663 -43.33 -26.80 -34.15
C ASP A 663 -41.99 -26.47 -34.84
N MET A 664 -41.35 -27.51 -35.38
CA MET A 664 -40.06 -27.43 -36.07
C MET A 664 -40.23 -27.25 -37.59
N GLY A 665 -41.41 -26.87 -38.09
CA GLY A 665 -41.65 -26.67 -39.53
C GLY A 665 -40.68 -25.69 -40.21
N TRP A 666 -40.18 -24.69 -39.46
CA TRP A 666 -39.15 -23.74 -39.91
C TRP A 666 -37.81 -24.43 -40.25
N GLN A 667 -37.50 -25.59 -39.66
CA GLN A 667 -36.25 -26.30 -39.89
C GLN A 667 -36.13 -26.78 -41.34
N ALA A 668 -37.25 -27.11 -42.00
CA ALA A 668 -37.25 -27.52 -43.41
C ALA A 668 -36.78 -26.37 -44.33
N GLU A 669 -37.24 -25.14 -44.08
CA GLU A 669 -36.82 -23.95 -44.84
C GLU A 669 -35.34 -23.62 -44.62
N VAL A 670 -34.87 -23.70 -43.36
CA VAL A 670 -33.46 -23.47 -43.03
C VAL A 670 -32.55 -24.55 -43.61
N MET A 671 -32.97 -25.81 -43.60
CA MET A 671 -32.22 -26.91 -44.24
C MET A 671 -32.13 -26.77 -45.75
N ASP A 672 -33.18 -26.31 -46.43
CA ASP A 672 -33.13 -26.03 -47.88
C ASP A 672 -32.17 -24.86 -48.21
N VAL A 673 -32.08 -23.84 -47.34
CA VAL A 673 -31.06 -22.79 -47.44
C VAL A 673 -29.65 -23.32 -47.18
N PHE A 674 -29.44 -24.14 -46.14
CA PHE A 674 -28.14 -24.73 -45.83
C PHE A 674 -27.68 -25.72 -46.91
N GLN A 675 -28.59 -26.49 -47.50
CA GLN A 675 -28.29 -27.37 -48.63
C GLN A 675 -27.87 -26.55 -49.85
N LYS A 676 -28.60 -25.48 -50.20
CA LYS A 676 -28.22 -24.53 -51.28
C LYS A 676 -26.86 -23.85 -51.09
N TYR A 677 -26.36 -23.73 -49.86
CA TYR A 677 -25.01 -23.24 -49.60
C TYR A 677 -23.98 -24.38 -49.60
N THR A 678 -24.33 -25.56 -49.11
CA THR A 678 -23.49 -26.77 -49.18
C THR A 678 -23.22 -27.14 -50.64
N ASP A 679 -24.26 -27.24 -51.46
CA ASP A 679 -24.22 -27.56 -52.90
C ASP A 679 -23.47 -26.52 -53.76
N LYS A 680 -23.11 -25.37 -53.19
CA LYS A 680 -22.29 -24.32 -53.83
C LYS A 680 -20.82 -24.36 -53.40
N VAL A 681 -20.48 -25.16 -52.38
CA VAL A 681 -19.16 -25.22 -51.75
C VAL A 681 -18.55 -26.63 -51.85
N SER A 682 -19.39 -27.65 -52.07
CA SER A 682 -19.03 -28.97 -52.60
C SER A 682 -18.92 -28.96 -54.13
#